data_AF-A0A3S3QEL6-F1
#
_entry.id   AF-A0A3S3QEL6-F1
#
_cell.length_a   1.000
_cell.length_b   1.000
_cell.length_c   1.000
_cell.angle_alpha   90.00
_cell.angle_beta   90.00
_cell.angle_gamma   90.00
#
_symmetry.space_group_name_H-M   'P 1'
#
loop_
_entity.id
_entity.type
_entity.pdbx_description
1 polymer ?
#
loop_
_entity_poly.entity_id
_entity_poly.type
_entity_poly.pdbx_seq_one_letter_code
_entity_poly.pdbx_strand_id
1 'polypeptide(L)'
;MKRTLFFLLFILAAYVKGQTPYLLKDVNSSGAAVSSSPSHTIEVGGSIYFVARDAASGSELWKTDGTEAGTVLVKDIRSGSLGSNPQSLTNVNGVLYFVAEDGVNGYEVWKSNGTAAGTVMVKDIRASIGGYVPYLLTNVNGTLFFTADDGVNGLELWKSDGTATGTVMVKDIVSGASSGFPRLFTNVNGTLFFVADNGINGEELWKSDGTTAGTMMVKDINVGVGTSTLENLLNVGGTLYFTADNGTNGIELWKSNGTAVGTVMVSDLNLGSGNSDIVNLTNVNGTLYFILGNGSLASKVMKSNGTAVGTVTVKDFSSESRPYGLTANGSILYFSINNNVGEVELWKSNGTTVGTTLIKKIYSGNSFNQASNFLMLGSTLYFSATDDVNNRELWKSDGTLAGTVMVKDIASGNIGSSPGTFATLNSTLYFSAYDAINGFELWKSDGTAAGTIMIKDVYIGTGSANPQLLTLVGNQVFYVADNGVDGNELWKTDGTLSGTSMVKDIYPGSGMPNLLKLTNVNGTLYFSANNGPQGQELWKSDGTAVGTVMVKDIYPGVQGSNPSNLTNINGTLYFSANNGTQGTELWKSDGTAAGTVLVKDVYPSSGDAYVDLFINVNGTLFFVASDGVNGRELWKSDGTTAGTMMVKDIYSGSFDSGINNMTNVNGTLFFAVNDGVNGYELWKSDGTTAGTILVKDIRSGALGSYPINMIGVGSTLYFVAADGFSGHELWKSDGTTAGTVMVKDIWNGSNGASPNSMVNHNGTLFFTANDGVNGSELWKSDGTDAGTVMVKDIFSGVGSSSPSQIVSVGNALFFSATNGVDGLELWKSDGTVTGTQMVYNIRSDIGNSAPTLLTRLNDLLLFKADDGTAGTELWALQLQSDVLPIKWLKFNAKLGLDKKAELTWSVEESEVAAYEIESSSEGKTFEKLATLKSSGNGTNHYQFVDDAPFLKDNLITYYRIKQIELNGTSTYSDIGFVKNDIGKVTIFPNPVVDKLTIQSNTRQMAKVFDVSGKQIWQKQLQPGENTFSNFNWPTGVYVLKVAEKGYKLVKQ
;
A
#
# COMPACT_ATOMS: atom_id res chain seq x y z
N MET A 1 -39.37 -0.37 43.21
CA MET A 1 -38.98 0.89 42.51
C MET A 1 -38.12 1.75 43.45
N LYS A 2 -37.30 2.69 42.92
CA LYS A 2 -36.34 3.55 43.66
C LYS A 2 -35.00 2.95 44.16
N ARG A 3 -34.47 1.87 43.55
CA ARG A 3 -33.03 1.51 43.68
C ARG A 3 -32.33 1.10 42.37
N THR A 4 -32.98 1.30 41.21
CA THR A 4 -32.48 0.85 39.90
C THR A 4 -32.18 2.00 38.92
N LEU A 5 -32.02 3.23 39.42
CA LEU A 5 -31.83 4.43 38.59
C LEU A 5 -30.47 5.12 38.76
N PHE A 6 -29.61 4.63 39.67
CA PHE A 6 -28.30 5.25 39.95
C PHE A 6 -27.11 4.53 39.32
N PHE A 7 -27.32 3.34 38.73
CA PHE A 7 -26.27 2.57 38.05
C PHE A 7 -26.27 2.73 36.52
N LEU A 8 -27.31 3.35 35.93
CA LEU A 8 -27.35 3.62 34.49
C LEU A 8 -26.63 4.93 34.09
N LEU A 9 -26.52 5.92 34.99
CA LEU A 9 -25.90 7.22 34.66
C LEU A 9 -24.36 7.18 34.57
N PHE A 10 -23.70 6.21 35.21
CA PHE A 10 -22.22 6.10 35.16
C PHE A 10 -21.70 5.21 34.01
N ILE A 11 -22.58 4.45 33.34
CA ILE A 11 -22.19 3.61 32.19
C ILE A 11 -22.39 4.36 30.86
N LEU A 12 -23.31 5.33 30.79
CA LEU A 12 -23.40 6.23 29.62
C LEU A 12 -22.27 7.27 29.53
N ALA A 13 -21.57 7.58 30.63
CA ALA A 13 -20.44 8.52 30.63
C ALA A 13 -19.12 7.91 30.13
N ALA A 14 -19.03 6.58 30.01
CA ALA A 14 -17.85 5.86 29.52
C ALA A 14 -17.98 5.36 28.07
N TYR A 15 -19.15 5.52 27.45
CA TYR A 15 -19.44 5.10 26.07
C TYR A 15 -19.53 6.27 25.07
N VAL A 16 -19.10 7.46 25.48
CA VAL A 16 -19.01 8.67 24.62
C VAL A 16 -17.59 9.25 24.68
N LYS A 17 -16.59 8.40 24.42
CA LYS A 17 -15.30 8.81 23.87
C LYS A 17 -15.18 8.28 22.44
N GLY A 18 -15.91 8.94 21.53
CA GLY A 18 -15.73 8.72 20.10
C GLY A 18 -14.41 9.33 19.66
N GLN A 19 -13.48 8.45 19.25
CA GLN A 19 -12.35 8.70 18.34
C GLN A 19 -11.90 10.17 18.27
N THR A 20 -11.06 10.58 19.21
CA THR A 20 -10.41 11.88 19.24
C THR A 20 -8.89 11.70 19.12
N PRO A 21 -8.20 12.63 18.45
CA PRO A 21 -6.76 12.84 18.55
C PRO A 21 -6.05 12.64 19.91
N TYR A 22 -4.80 12.14 19.92
CA TYR A 22 -3.78 12.24 21.00
C TYR A 22 -2.34 12.51 20.49
N LEU A 23 -1.64 13.59 20.92
CA LEU A 23 -0.26 13.95 20.51
C LEU A 23 0.64 12.71 20.66
N LEU A 24 1.09 12.09 19.56
CA LEU A 24 2.03 10.99 19.59
C LEU A 24 3.42 11.46 20.02
N LYS A 25 3.96 12.58 19.51
CA LYS A 25 5.27 13.14 19.92
C LYS A 25 5.63 14.47 19.26
N ASP A 26 5.97 15.45 20.09
CA ASP A 26 6.75 16.65 19.75
C ASP A 26 8.25 16.37 19.86
N VAL A 27 8.99 16.57 18.77
CA VAL A 27 10.31 15.96 18.57
C VAL A 27 11.51 16.86 18.96
N ASN A 28 11.32 17.99 19.70
CA ASN A 28 12.29 18.55 20.69
C ASN A 28 11.68 19.72 21.53
N SER A 29 10.78 19.39 22.45
CA SER A 29 9.77 20.29 23.03
C SER A 29 10.27 21.41 23.99
N SER A 30 10.92 22.46 23.46
CA SER A 30 11.62 23.53 24.25
C SER A 30 11.27 25.02 23.99
N GLY A 31 10.14 25.38 23.36
CA GLY A 31 9.78 26.74 22.92
C GLY A 31 8.29 26.97 22.58
N ALA A 32 7.98 27.36 21.32
CA ALA A 32 6.60 27.53 20.81
C ALA A 32 6.51 27.40 19.26
N ALA A 33 5.65 26.50 18.74
CA ALA A 33 5.24 26.34 17.33
C ALA A 33 6.35 26.40 16.26
N VAL A 34 7.51 25.77 16.49
CA VAL A 34 8.72 25.97 15.67
C VAL A 34 8.72 25.08 14.40
N SER A 35 8.43 25.61 13.19
CA SER A 35 8.26 24.85 11.91
C SER A 35 9.30 23.84 11.53
N SER A 36 8.76 22.97 10.66
CA SER A 36 8.63 21.58 11.01
C SER A 36 7.64 20.91 9.98
N SER A 37 7.70 19.58 9.64
CA SER A 37 7.03 18.74 8.58
C SER A 37 7.54 17.27 8.08
N PRO A 38 8.48 16.41 8.63
CA PRO A 38 8.88 15.03 8.23
C PRO A 38 8.94 14.50 6.83
N SER A 39 9.26 13.20 6.73
CA SER A 39 9.49 12.53 5.46
C SER A 39 9.24 11.03 5.40
N HIS A 40 8.46 10.67 4.38
CA HIS A 40 8.43 9.40 3.68
C HIS A 40 8.16 8.14 4.50
N THR A 41 6.89 7.69 4.50
CA THR A 41 6.53 6.31 4.89
C THR A 41 5.52 5.53 3.99
N ILE A 42 5.16 4.29 4.43
CA ILE A 42 4.31 3.18 3.93
C ILE A 42 4.33 2.05 5.02
N GLU A 43 4.88 0.82 4.89
CA GLU A 43 5.01 -0.15 6.03
C GLU A 43 6.25 -1.08 6.03
N VAL A 44 6.81 -1.41 7.22
CA VAL A 44 7.58 -2.66 7.50
C VAL A 44 7.51 -3.08 8.98
N GLY A 45 7.07 -4.32 9.22
CA GLY A 45 7.40 -5.07 10.44
C GLY A 45 6.63 -4.66 11.70
N GLY A 46 5.46 -4.05 11.56
CA GLY A 46 4.60 -3.66 12.68
C GLY A 46 4.95 -2.32 13.31
N SER A 47 5.78 -1.52 12.64
CA SER A 47 5.90 -0.08 12.90
C SER A 47 6.07 0.63 11.56
N ILE A 48 5.79 1.92 11.53
CA ILE A 48 6.00 2.76 10.36
C ILE A 48 6.91 3.90 10.83
N TYR A 49 8.00 4.14 10.10
CA TYR A 49 9.25 4.61 10.72
C TYR A 49 9.45 6.13 10.61
N PHE A 50 10.24 6.74 11.51
CA PHE A 50 10.06 8.17 11.82
C PHE A 50 11.28 9.09 11.72
N VAL A 51 10.97 10.39 11.81
CA VAL A 51 11.76 11.62 11.62
C VAL A 51 11.08 12.78 12.37
N ALA A 52 11.84 13.85 12.61
CA ALA A 52 11.50 15.28 12.62
C ALA A 52 12.85 16.06 12.61
N ARG A 53 12.98 17.25 13.20
CA ARG A 53 14.24 18.01 13.32
C ARG A 53 14.89 17.94 14.72
N ASP A 54 14.96 16.76 15.36
CA ASP A 54 15.54 16.64 16.71
C ASP A 54 16.93 17.24 16.76
N ALA A 55 17.22 17.96 17.82
CA ALA A 55 18.01 19.18 17.72
C ALA A 55 19.49 19.03 17.34
N ALA A 56 20.00 17.80 17.26
CA ALA A 56 20.92 17.42 18.32
C ALA A 56 22.15 16.63 17.85
N SER A 57 23.18 17.25 17.30
CA SER A 57 23.25 18.68 16.92
C SER A 57 22.63 18.96 15.54
N GLY A 58 22.14 17.91 14.90
CA GLY A 58 21.62 17.88 13.54
C GLY A 58 20.17 17.42 13.54
N SER A 59 19.95 16.14 13.20
CA SER A 59 18.73 15.31 13.25
C SER A 59 19.01 13.87 12.68
N GLU A 60 18.76 12.75 13.40
CA GLU A 60 19.20 11.36 12.97
C GLU A 60 18.35 10.11 13.39
N LEU A 61 18.37 9.02 12.60
CA LEU A 61 17.27 8.01 12.48
C LEU A 61 16.98 7.12 13.70
N TRP A 62 15.86 7.39 14.38
CA TRP A 62 15.26 6.54 15.43
C TRP A 62 13.77 6.24 15.13
N LYS A 63 12.92 5.88 16.10
CA LYS A 63 11.69 5.06 15.89
C LYS A 63 10.39 5.52 16.60
N THR A 64 9.23 5.05 16.10
CA THR A 64 7.94 4.94 16.83
C THR A 64 7.00 3.90 16.19
N ASP A 65 6.04 3.40 16.97
CA ASP A 65 5.14 2.26 16.77
C ASP A 65 3.65 2.58 16.97
N GLY A 66 3.27 3.86 16.80
CA GLY A 66 1.94 4.34 17.19
C GLY A 66 1.84 4.75 18.67
N THR A 67 2.98 4.88 19.35
CA THR A 67 3.09 5.48 20.70
C THR A 67 4.24 6.49 20.79
N GLU A 68 4.15 7.42 21.75
CA GLU A 68 5.22 8.39 22.08
C GLU A 68 6.53 7.69 22.48
N ALA A 69 6.39 6.73 23.40
CA ALA A 69 7.45 5.85 23.88
C ALA A 69 7.90 4.81 22.85
N GLY A 70 7.34 4.83 21.63
CA GLY A 70 7.90 4.14 20.48
C GLY A 70 9.33 4.62 20.17
N THR A 71 9.78 5.73 20.78
CA THR A 71 11.15 6.24 20.93
C THR A 71 11.99 5.38 21.91
N VAL A 72 13.23 4.95 21.55
CA VAL A 72 14.12 4.22 22.50
C VAL A 72 15.60 4.64 22.50
N LEU A 73 16.41 4.15 21.55
CA LEU A 73 17.87 4.35 21.43
C LEU A 73 18.33 3.83 20.05
N VAL A 74 18.67 4.72 19.10
CA VAL A 74 18.97 4.32 17.72
C VAL A 74 20.08 5.12 16.99
N LYS A 75 20.04 5.45 15.68
CA LYS A 75 21.24 5.76 14.87
C LYS A 75 21.42 7.23 14.41
N ASP A 76 22.69 7.60 14.36
CA ASP A 76 23.46 8.81 13.98
C ASP A 76 24.93 8.31 13.70
N ILE A 77 25.98 9.14 13.45
CA ILE A 77 27.39 8.83 13.87
C ILE A 77 28.41 10.00 13.94
N ARG A 78 28.41 10.98 13.03
CA ARG A 78 29.47 12.04 12.84
C ARG A 78 29.55 13.01 14.02
N SER A 79 28.61 12.94 14.96
CA SER A 79 28.26 14.03 15.90
C SER A 79 27.87 15.33 15.17
N GLY A 80 27.24 15.18 13.99
CA GLY A 80 26.98 16.28 13.06
C GLY A 80 25.99 17.36 13.52
N SER A 81 26.52 18.56 13.77
CA SER A 81 25.79 19.84 13.65
C SER A 81 25.64 20.27 12.17
N LEU A 82 25.35 19.27 11.33
CA LEU A 82 25.69 19.13 9.91
C LEU A 82 24.63 18.19 9.29
N GLY A 83 24.36 18.19 7.97
CA GLY A 83 23.05 17.73 7.47
C GLY A 83 22.86 17.59 5.94
N SER A 84 21.65 17.19 5.48
CA SER A 84 21.63 15.96 4.64
C SER A 84 20.26 15.56 3.93
N ASN A 85 20.08 14.43 3.20
CA ASN A 85 18.96 14.15 2.22
C ASN A 85 18.69 12.68 1.64
N PRO A 86 17.87 11.73 2.17
CA PRO A 86 17.68 10.38 1.54
C PRO A 86 16.35 10.12 0.81
N GLN A 87 16.36 9.23 -0.21
CA GLN A 87 15.25 8.96 -1.17
C GLN A 87 14.93 7.46 -1.38
N SER A 88 14.30 7.09 -2.51
CA SER A 88 13.68 5.79 -2.88
C SER A 88 12.70 5.19 -1.88
N LEU A 89 13.21 4.46 -0.88
CA LEU A 89 12.52 4.02 0.34
C LEU A 89 11.51 2.78 0.29
N THR A 90 11.97 1.59 0.78
CA THR A 90 11.35 0.29 1.28
C THR A 90 9.82 -0.01 1.39
N ASN A 91 9.40 -1.27 1.10
CA ASN A 91 8.13 -1.94 1.51
C ASN A 91 8.06 -3.47 1.13
N VAL A 92 8.89 -4.37 1.66
CA VAL A 92 8.60 -5.84 1.78
C VAL A 92 9.59 -6.55 2.72
N ASN A 93 9.40 -7.86 2.93
CA ASN A 93 10.25 -8.85 3.62
C ASN A 93 10.83 -8.46 5.00
N GLY A 94 10.30 -7.44 5.66
CA GLY A 94 10.63 -7.12 7.05
C GLY A 94 11.92 -6.32 7.26
N VAL A 95 12.59 -5.83 6.21
CA VAL A 95 13.94 -5.23 6.31
C VAL A 95 14.02 -3.82 5.70
N LEU A 96 14.54 -2.88 6.50
CA LEU A 96 14.82 -1.48 6.14
C LEU A 96 16.20 -1.31 5.55
N TYR A 97 16.45 -0.17 4.94
CA TYR A 97 17.57 0.03 4.06
C TYR A 97 18.92 0.46 4.66
N PHE A 98 19.01 0.90 5.92
CA PHE A 98 19.85 2.07 6.22
C PHE A 98 21.28 2.04 5.61
N VAL A 99 21.74 3.05 4.87
CA VAL A 99 21.41 4.51 4.95
C VAL A 99 21.94 5.11 6.26
N ALA A 100 23.08 4.59 6.69
CA ALA A 100 23.93 5.13 7.76
C ALA A 100 25.38 4.80 7.43
N GLU A 101 26.33 5.49 8.05
CA GLU A 101 27.64 5.75 7.43
C GLU A 101 28.76 5.89 8.48
N ASP A 102 29.98 6.26 8.08
CA ASP A 102 31.12 6.41 8.99
C ASP A 102 31.90 7.73 8.91
N GLY A 103 32.19 8.25 7.71
CA GLY A 103 32.89 9.54 7.58
C GLY A 103 33.47 9.98 6.23
N VAL A 104 33.45 9.18 5.14
CA VAL A 104 34.25 9.52 3.93
C VAL A 104 33.54 9.47 2.55
N ASN A 105 32.75 8.44 2.22
CA ASN A 105 32.35 8.20 0.81
C ASN A 105 30.91 8.66 0.48
N GLY A 106 30.26 8.13 -0.58
CA GLY A 106 28.94 8.58 -1.04
C GLY A 106 27.68 8.05 -0.30
N TYR A 107 26.49 8.13 -0.93
CA TYR A 107 25.17 7.93 -0.28
C TYR A 107 24.87 6.47 0.01
N GLU A 108 24.22 6.18 1.14
CA GLU A 108 24.39 4.87 1.79
C GLU A 108 23.14 3.99 1.86
N VAL A 109 23.33 2.66 1.88
CA VAL A 109 22.44 1.65 1.26
C VAL A 109 22.71 0.22 1.80
N TRP A 110 23.20 -0.03 3.02
CA TRP A 110 23.36 -1.43 3.47
C TRP A 110 22.04 -2.02 3.98
N LYS A 111 21.67 -1.88 5.26
CA LYS A 111 20.37 -2.32 5.82
C LYS A 111 20.12 -1.76 7.22
N SER A 112 18.90 -1.96 7.71
CA SER A 112 18.61 -2.13 9.14
C SER A 112 17.30 -2.89 9.40
N ASN A 113 17.19 -3.36 10.64
CA ASN A 113 16.06 -4.06 11.23
C ASN A 113 15.31 -3.18 12.25
N GLY A 114 15.66 -1.90 12.35
CA GLY A 114 15.10 -0.96 13.32
C GLY A 114 15.99 -0.66 14.51
N THR A 115 17.26 -1.05 14.47
CA THR A 115 18.22 -0.83 15.56
C THR A 115 19.49 -0.17 15.02
N ALA A 116 20.25 0.55 15.86
CA ALA A 116 21.48 1.21 15.43
C ALA A 116 22.59 0.22 15.04
N ALA A 117 22.52 -0.98 15.60
CA ALA A 117 23.37 -2.12 15.26
C ALA A 117 22.70 -3.06 14.23
N GLY A 118 21.72 -2.56 13.45
CA GLY A 118 21.09 -3.29 12.33
C GLY A 118 22.03 -3.52 11.14
N THR A 119 23.32 -3.73 11.42
CA THR A 119 24.49 -3.33 10.60
C THR A 119 25.36 -4.53 10.21
N VAL A 120 25.20 -5.06 8.99
CA VAL A 120 25.96 -6.25 8.51
C VAL A 120 26.19 -6.27 6.98
N MET A 121 26.55 -5.13 6.38
CA MET A 121 27.23 -5.01 5.08
C MET A 121 26.48 -5.35 3.76
N VAL A 122 26.44 -4.40 2.81
CA VAL A 122 26.10 -4.61 1.37
C VAL A 122 27.20 -4.10 0.39
N LYS A 123 28.42 -3.79 0.90
CA LYS A 123 29.79 -3.67 0.28
C LYS A 123 30.11 -2.62 -0.83
N ASP A 124 31.12 -1.75 -0.60
CA ASP A 124 31.95 -0.90 -1.54
C ASP A 124 32.49 -1.60 -2.81
N ILE A 125 33.25 -0.90 -3.67
CA ILE A 125 34.69 -1.21 -3.87
C ILE A 125 35.61 0.01 -4.16
N ARG A 126 35.09 1.10 -4.77
CA ARG A 126 35.83 2.31 -5.20
C ARG A 126 36.44 3.14 -4.05
N ALA A 127 35.99 2.95 -2.81
CA ALA A 127 36.67 3.38 -1.57
C ALA A 127 37.17 4.84 -1.55
N SER A 128 36.38 5.76 -2.12
CA SER A 128 36.71 7.18 -2.31
C SER A 128 35.42 7.99 -2.52
N ILE A 129 35.30 8.82 -3.56
CA ILE A 129 34.08 9.57 -3.90
C ILE A 129 33.93 9.69 -5.43
N GLY A 130 32.70 9.84 -5.92
CA GLY A 130 32.30 9.84 -7.32
C GLY A 130 31.30 8.72 -7.65
N GLY A 131 30.00 9.04 -7.73
CA GLY A 131 28.95 8.10 -8.12
C GLY A 131 27.51 8.62 -7.92
N TYR A 132 26.55 8.05 -8.67
CA TYR A 132 25.12 8.03 -8.37
C TYR A 132 24.93 7.15 -7.13
N VAL A 133 23.69 6.74 -6.91
CA VAL A 133 23.34 5.61 -6.07
C VAL A 133 22.45 4.69 -6.91
N PRO A 134 22.03 3.50 -6.44
CA PRO A 134 21.74 2.43 -7.39
C PRO A 134 20.41 2.47 -8.18
N TYR A 135 19.48 3.40 -7.88
CA TYR A 135 18.17 3.58 -8.54
C TYR A 135 17.12 2.43 -8.48
N LEU A 136 15.86 2.81 -8.75
CA LEU A 136 14.57 2.33 -8.21
C LEU A 136 14.23 0.83 -8.18
N LEU A 137 13.21 0.55 -7.38
CA LEU A 137 12.67 -0.76 -7.06
C LEU A 137 11.29 -0.62 -6.35
N THR A 138 10.37 -1.61 -6.37
CA THR A 138 9.03 -1.58 -5.69
C THR A 138 8.69 -2.93 -5.04
N ASN A 139 7.73 -2.95 -4.10
CA ASN A 139 7.15 -4.11 -3.40
C ASN A 139 7.17 -5.40 -4.25
N VAL A 140 7.77 -6.48 -3.75
CA VAL A 140 8.16 -7.64 -4.56
C VAL A 140 8.30 -8.96 -3.79
N ASN A 141 8.59 -10.02 -4.54
CA ASN A 141 9.05 -11.35 -4.11
C ASN A 141 10.45 -11.39 -3.43
N GLY A 142 10.74 -10.47 -2.50
CA GLY A 142 11.93 -10.49 -1.63
C GLY A 142 13.26 -10.03 -2.23
N THR A 143 13.26 -9.40 -3.40
CA THR A 143 14.43 -9.22 -4.30
C THR A 143 14.73 -7.75 -4.61
N LEU A 144 15.83 -7.45 -5.32
CA LEU A 144 16.54 -6.18 -5.13
C LEU A 144 17.29 -5.71 -6.42
N PHE A 145 16.89 -4.56 -6.99
CA PHE A 145 17.13 -4.20 -8.41
C PHE A 145 17.86 -2.85 -8.59
N PHE A 146 18.97 -2.80 -9.35
CA PHE A 146 19.86 -1.64 -9.35
C PHE A 146 20.86 -1.50 -10.51
N THR A 147 21.20 -0.25 -10.83
CA THR A 147 22.49 0.23 -11.40
C THR A 147 23.65 -0.52 -10.74
N ALA A 148 24.51 -1.22 -11.49
CA ALA A 148 25.37 -2.25 -10.90
C ALA A 148 26.61 -2.66 -11.72
N ASP A 149 27.65 -3.07 -10.99
CA ASP A 149 29.04 -2.62 -11.18
C ASP A 149 30.05 -3.60 -11.84
N ASP A 150 31.12 -3.12 -12.49
CA ASP A 150 32.20 -3.91 -13.16
C ASP A 150 33.15 -3.10 -14.09
N GLY A 151 33.28 -1.78 -13.86
CA GLY A 151 34.41 -0.95 -14.33
C GLY A 151 34.41 -0.46 -15.79
N VAL A 152 33.43 -0.88 -16.60
CA VAL A 152 33.28 -0.50 -18.02
C VAL A 152 31.96 0.23 -18.29
N ASN A 153 30.93 -0.04 -17.47
CA ASN A 153 29.61 -0.36 -17.99
C ASN A 153 28.51 0.64 -17.68
N GLY A 154 28.66 1.41 -16.59
CA GLY A 154 27.53 1.91 -15.80
C GLY A 154 26.62 0.83 -15.20
N LEU A 155 26.36 -0.23 -15.98
CA LEU A 155 25.28 -1.19 -15.85
C LEU A 155 25.70 -2.49 -16.58
N GLU A 156 26.23 -3.51 -15.88
CA GLU A 156 26.42 -4.85 -16.50
C GLU A 156 25.13 -5.66 -16.28
N LEU A 157 25.13 -6.67 -15.40
CA LEU A 157 23.96 -7.18 -14.69
C LEU A 157 24.40 -8.16 -13.61
N TRP A 158 23.77 -8.08 -12.44
CA TRP A 158 24.25 -8.74 -11.24
C TRP A 158 23.07 -9.21 -10.38
N LYS A 159 23.10 -8.99 -9.06
CA LYS A 159 21.97 -8.79 -8.13
C LYS A 159 22.50 -8.49 -6.72
N SER A 160 21.58 -8.49 -5.77
CA SER A 160 21.85 -8.50 -4.34
C SER A 160 20.59 -9.05 -3.64
N ASP A 161 20.70 -9.24 -2.34
CA ASP A 161 19.79 -9.94 -1.44
C ASP A 161 19.79 -9.30 -0.03
N GLY A 162 20.35 -8.09 0.08
CA GLY A 162 20.69 -7.47 1.36
C GLY A 162 22.08 -7.86 1.89
N THR A 163 22.98 -8.44 1.09
CA THR A 163 24.36 -8.77 1.49
C THR A 163 25.44 -8.28 0.52
N ALA A 164 26.67 -8.27 1.04
CA ALA A 164 27.93 -8.17 0.29
C ALA A 164 28.19 -9.32 -0.72
N THR A 165 27.31 -10.33 -0.74
CA THR A 165 27.57 -11.68 -1.29
C THR A 165 26.45 -12.22 -2.17
N GLY A 166 25.40 -11.44 -2.47
CA GLY A 166 24.38 -11.81 -3.46
C GLY A 166 24.93 -11.66 -4.87
N THR A 167 25.83 -12.58 -5.30
CA THR A 167 26.97 -12.28 -6.22
C THR A 167 27.75 -13.48 -6.87
N VAL A 168 27.50 -13.86 -8.15
CA VAL A 168 28.33 -14.71 -9.09
C VAL A 168 28.40 -14.24 -10.59
N MET A 169 28.27 -15.05 -11.67
CA MET A 169 28.40 -14.62 -13.11
C MET A 169 27.78 -15.62 -14.16
N VAL A 170 27.55 -15.25 -15.46
CA VAL A 170 26.92 -16.14 -16.50
C VAL A 170 27.42 -16.11 -17.99
N LYS A 171 27.21 -15.07 -18.84
CA LYS A 171 27.22 -15.18 -20.36
C LYS A 171 28.57 -14.94 -21.10
N ASP A 172 28.57 -14.69 -22.42
CA ASP A 172 29.64 -15.17 -23.34
C ASP A 172 30.11 -14.27 -24.55
N ILE A 173 29.93 -12.94 -24.55
CA ILE A 173 30.42 -12.02 -25.64
C ILE A 173 31.48 -10.93 -25.29
N VAL A 174 31.18 -9.61 -25.23
CA VAL A 174 32.22 -8.53 -25.38
C VAL A 174 32.24 -7.27 -24.46
N SER A 175 31.28 -7.01 -23.56
CA SER A 175 31.15 -5.84 -22.64
C SER A 175 30.90 -4.45 -23.29
N GLY A 176 30.48 -3.44 -22.48
CA GLY A 176 30.29 -2.03 -22.89
C GLY A 176 29.22 -1.26 -22.07
N ALA A 177 28.57 -0.26 -22.68
CA ALA A 177 27.46 0.57 -22.18
C ALA A 177 26.75 1.35 -23.34
N SER A 178 25.65 2.13 -23.21
CA SER A 178 25.31 3.31 -24.09
C SER A 178 24.08 4.18 -23.73
N SER A 179 22.81 3.90 -24.14
CA SER A 179 21.79 4.96 -24.34
C SER A 179 20.37 4.72 -23.74
N GLY A 180 19.37 5.54 -24.08
CA GLY A 180 17.93 5.27 -23.90
C GLY A 180 17.16 5.92 -22.72
N PHE A 181 17.77 6.08 -21.53
CA PHE A 181 17.10 6.58 -20.30
C PHE A 181 15.79 5.84 -19.88
N PRO A 182 15.83 4.58 -19.41
CA PRO A 182 14.69 3.79 -18.92
C PRO A 182 13.73 4.46 -17.93
N ARG A 183 12.43 4.13 -18.07
CA ARG A 183 11.33 4.97 -17.60
C ARG A 183 10.11 4.27 -16.94
N LEU A 184 10.32 3.12 -16.26
CA LEU A 184 9.73 2.77 -14.93
C LEU A 184 9.75 1.29 -14.46
N PHE A 185 9.24 0.24 -15.14
CA PHE A 185 8.88 -1.08 -14.53
C PHE A 185 7.83 -1.02 -13.37
N THR A 186 7.43 -2.18 -12.80
CA THR A 186 6.78 -2.39 -11.46
C THR A 186 6.43 -3.89 -11.24
N ASN A 187 5.95 -4.28 -10.04
CA ASN A 187 5.57 -5.66 -9.66
C ASN A 187 4.74 -6.43 -10.70
N VAL A 188 5.04 -7.73 -10.89
CA VAL A 188 4.11 -8.82 -11.28
C VAL A 188 4.60 -10.14 -10.68
N ASN A 189 3.83 -10.68 -9.72
CA ASN A 189 3.81 -12.08 -9.24
C ASN A 189 5.17 -12.73 -8.94
N GLY A 190 5.86 -13.33 -9.93
CA GLY A 190 7.07 -14.12 -9.74
C GLY A 190 8.03 -14.20 -10.93
N THR A 191 8.15 -13.17 -11.77
CA THR A 191 9.08 -13.10 -12.92
C THR A 191 9.41 -11.62 -13.25
N LEU A 192 10.45 -11.36 -14.03
CA LEU A 192 10.95 -10.03 -14.44
C LEU A 192 11.45 -10.08 -15.89
N PHE A 193 11.44 -8.95 -16.62
CA PHE A 193 11.93 -8.79 -18.00
C PHE A 193 12.34 -7.33 -18.30
N PHE A 194 12.99 -7.08 -19.44
CA PHE A 194 13.63 -5.79 -19.81
C PHE A 194 13.78 -5.63 -21.34
N VAL A 195 14.40 -4.53 -21.84
CA VAL A 195 14.86 -4.27 -23.23
C VAL A 195 16.25 -3.65 -23.13
N ALA A 196 17.18 -4.00 -24.03
CA ALA A 196 18.41 -3.24 -24.27
C ALA A 196 18.99 -3.61 -25.65
N ASP A 197 20.23 -3.19 -25.93
CA ASP A 197 20.70 -2.81 -27.27
C ASP A 197 22.26 -2.86 -27.36
N ASN A 198 22.92 -2.65 -28.51
CA ASN A 198 24.41 -2.63 -28.66
C ASN A 198 25.01 -1.99 -29.96
N GLY A 199 24.26 -1.40 -30.90
CA GLY A 199 24.81 -1.06 -32.23
C GLY A 199 23.95 -0.41 -33.35
N ILE A 200 23.39 -1.16 -34.32
CA ILE A 200 22.55 -0.60 -35.44
C ILE A 200 21.33 -1.42 -35.98
N ASN A 201 21.13 -2.71 -35.66
CA ASN A 201 19.99 -3.55 -36.13
C ASN A 201 19.42 -4.44 -34.98
N GLY A 202 18.32 -4.08 -34.32
CA GLY A 202 18.07 -4.53 -32.94
C GLY A 202 16.99 -3.82 -32.10
N GLU A 203 17.37 -3.12 -31.01
CA GLU A 203 16.74 -3.34 -29.68
C GLU A 203 16.40 -4.82 -29.49
N GLU A 204 15.13 -5.24 -29.59
CA GLU A 204 14.63 -6.62 -29.53
C GLU A 204 14.45 -7.13 -28.06
N LEU A 205 14.58 -8.44 -27.75
CA LEU A 205 14.00 -9.03 -26.53
C LEU A 205 14.82 -10.15 -25.83
N TRP A 206 14.31 -10.65 -24.70
CA TRP A 206 15.06 -11.46 -23.71
C TRP A 206 14.25 -12.63 -23.12
N LYS A 207 14.79 -13.25 -22.06
CA LYS A 207 14.11 -13.62 -20.80
C LYS A 207 15.09 -13.45 -19.64
N SER A 208 14.57 -12.92 -18.52
CA SER A 208 15.29 -11.97 -17.67
C SER A 208 14.66 -11.78 -16.28
N ASP A 209 14.28 -12.85 -15.58
CA ASP A 209 13.81 -12.90 -14.17
C ASP A 209 14.91 -12.55 -13.12
N GLY A 210 15.88 -11.73 -13.51
CA GLY A 210 17.22 -11.64 -12.94
C GLY A 210 18.13 -12.86 -13.21
N THR A 211 17.64 -13.86 -13.98
CA THR A 211 18.40 -14.96 -14.62
C THR A 211 18.00 -15.18 -16.11
N THR A 212 17.69 -16.40 -16.61
CA THR A 212 17.85 -16.83 -18.03
C THR A 212 16.80 -17.85 -18.54
N ALA A 213 16.47 -17.85 -19.86
CA ALA A 213 15.74 -18.95 -20.53
C ALA A 213 16.32 -19.40 -21.91
N GLY A 214 15.62 -19.22 -23.05
CA GLY A 214 15.77 -20.08 -24.25
C GLY A 214 15.96 -19.44 -25.64
N THR A 215 14.91 -18.84 -26.24
CA THR A 215 14.78 -18.35 -27.66
C THR A 215 14.68 -19.47 -28.73
N MET A 216 13.72 -19.53 -29.67
CA MET A 216 12.37 -18.92 -29.88
C MET A 216 12.22 -17.41 -30.17
N MET A 217 11.80 -17.08 -31.40
CA MET A 217 11.08 -15.83 -31.78
C MET A 217 9.59 -16.10 -32.10
N VAL A 218 8.70 -15.08 -32.12
CA VAL A 218 7.25 -15.30 -32.42
C VAL A 218 6.45 -14.22 -33.19
N LYS A 219 6.81 -12.92 -33.23
CA LYS A 219 5.94 -11.86 -33.82
C LYS A 219 6.79 -10.76 -34.49
N ASP A 220 7.12 -10.95 -35.77
CA ASP A 220 7.83 -9.99 -36.64
C ASP A 220 6.86 -9.19 -37.55
N ILE A 221 7.27 -7.97 -37.94
CA ILE A 221 6.47 -6.96 -38.63
C ILE A 221 7.37 -5.99 -39.43
N ASN A 222 8.38 -5.43 -38.74
CA ASN A 222 8.84 -4.06 -38.97
C ASN A 222 10.23 -3.81 -38.33
N VAL A 223 10.95 -2.78 -38.79
CA VAL A 223 12.39 -2.55 -38.52
C VAL A 223 12.69 -1.06 -38.32
N GLY A 224 13.12 -0.61 -37.13
CA GLY A 224 13.57 0.78 -36.91
C GLY A 224 13.63 1.38 -35.50
N VAL A 225 14.25 2.55 -35.32
CA VAL A 225 14.22 3.28 -34.03
C VAL A 225 12.85 3.82 -33.64
N GLY A 226 12.03 4.27 -34.61
CA GLY A 226 10.83 5.07 -34.34
C GLY A 226 11.16 6.40 -33.63
N THR A 227 10.24 6.88 -32.80
CA THR A 227 10.47 7.95 -31.80
C THR A 227 9.50 7.74 -30.64
N SER A 228 9.95 7.96 -29.40
CA SER A 228 9.25 7.44 -28.21
C SER A 228 9.55 8.19 -26.91
N THR A 229 8.54 8.32 -26.05
CA THR A 229 8.57 9.02 -24.73
C THR A 229 7.84 8.23 -23.62
N LEU A 230 7.96 6.90 -23.60
CA LEU A 230 7.27 5.99 -22.67
C LEU A 230 7.41 6.39 -21.18
N GLU A 231 6.35 6.20 -20.38
CA GLU A 231 6.27 6.38 -18.91
C GLU A 231 4.98 5.66 -18.39
N ASN A 232 4.52 5.98 -17.18
CA ASN A 232 3.29 5.57 -16.46
C ASN A 232 3.24 4.17 -15.83
N LEU A 233 3.81 3.99 -14.65
CA LEU A 233 3.48 2.86 -13.77
C LEU A 233 3.48 3.24 -12.26
N LEU A 234 2.68 2.53 -11.45
CA LEU A 234 2.67 2.59 -9.98
C LEU A 234 2.35 1.21 -9.39
N ASN A 235 2.76 0.91 -8.16
CA ASN A 235 2.84 -0.47 -7.63
C ASN A 235 1.52 -1.30 -7.64
N VAL A 236 1.45 -2.38 -8.45
CA VAL A 236 0.30 -3.31 -8.51
C VAL A 236 0.70 -4.81 -8.66
N GLY A 237 0.75 -5.36 -9.89
CA GLY A 237 0.99 -6.78 -10.18
C GLY A 237 -0.18 -7.58 -10.77
N GLY A 238 -0.19 -7.76 -12.10
CA GLY A 238 -1.00 -8.75 -12.84
C GLY A 238 -0.34 -9.47 -14.02
N THR A 239 0.10 -8.74 -15.04
CA THR A 239 0.73 -9.32 -16.26
C THR A 239 1.55 -8.25 -17.02
N LEU A 240 2.05 -8.52 -18.24
CA LEU A 240 2.88 -7.60 -19.03
C LEU A 240 2.12 -6.37 -19.51
N TYR A 241 2.87 -5.31 -19.61
CA TYR A 241 2.59 -4.09 -20.35
C TYR A 241 3.95 -3.70 -20.96
N PHE A 242 3.92 -2.93 -22.02
CA PHE A 242 4.97 -1.94 -22.25
C PHE A 242 4.27 -0.68 -22.71
N THR A 243 4.88 0.17 -23.52
CA THR A 243 4.05 1.04 -24.36
C THR A 243 4.63 1.17 -25.78
N ALA A 244 5.30 2.26 -26.15
CA ALA A 244 5.86 2.55 -27.49
C ALA A 244 4.84 2.82 -28.62
N ASP A 245 5.36 3.54 -29.63
CA ASP A 245 4.61 4.24 -30.68
C ASP A 245 4.61 3.49 -32.03
N ASN A 246 3.63 3.73 -32.89
CA ASN A 246 3.73 3.44 -34.32
C ASN A 246 3.04 4.45 -35.24
N GLY A 247 3.42 4.39 -36.53
CA GLY A 247 2.92 5.14 -37.67
C GLY A 247 1.64 4.43 -38.44
N THR A 248 -0.60 4.95 -38.74
CA THR A 248 -1.65 6.07 -38.81
C THR A 248 -1.94 6.94 -37.57
N ASN A 249 -2.12 6.39 -36.35
CA ASN A 249 -2.12 7.21 -35.14
C ASN A 249 -1.91 6.55 -33.76
N GLY A 250 -2.18 5.26 -33.51
CA GLY A 250 -2.43 4.80 -32.13
C GLY A 250 -1.25 4.32 -31.23
N ILE A 251 -1.60 3.91 -30.01
CA ILE A 251 -0.79 3.38 -28.89
C ILE A 251 -1.75 2.53 -28.01
N GLU A 252 -1.63 1.19 -28.04
CA GLU A 252 -2.68 0.30 -27.48
C GLU A 252 -2.37 -0.34 -26.14
N LEU A 253 -3.20 -1.33 -25.77
CA LEU A 253 -3.09 -2.20 -24.63
C LEU A 253 -3.16 -3.67 -25.13
N TRP A 254 -2.00 -4.23 -25.51
CA TRP A 254 -1.82 -5.54 -26.31
C TRP A 254 -2.38 -6.60 -25.23
N LYS A 255 -3.48 -7.33 -25.51
CA LYS A 255 -4.15 -8.25 -24.57
C LYS A 255 -3.34 -9.52 -24.23
N SER A 256 -3.41 -9.99 -22.98
CA SER A 256 -3.27 -11.41 -22.58
C SER A 256 -3.60 -11.62 -21.09
N ASN A 257 -3.24 -12.75 -20.47
CA ASN A 257 -3.22 -12.95 -19.01
C ASN A 257 -2.30 -14.14 -18.60
N GLY A 258 -2.42 -15.27 -19.29
CA GLY A 258 -1.66 -16.50 -19.05
C GLY A 258 -1.40 -17.32 -20.32
N THR A 259 -0.70 -18.44 -20.17
CA THR A 259 0.06 -19.11 -21.25
C THR A 259 -0.70 -20.20 -22.04
N ALA A 260 -2.02 -20.03 -22.23
CA ALA A 260 -2.74 -20.69 -23.34
C ALA A 260 -2.66 -19.83 -24.63
N VAL A 261 -3.55 -19.97 -25.63
CA VAL A 261 -3.44 -19.21 -26.91
C VAL A 261 -4.77 -18.67 -27.41
N GLY A 262 -4.81 -17.37 -27.74
CA GLY A 262 -5.82 -16.68 -28.56
C GLY A 262 -6.64 -15.63 -27.81
N THR A 263 -6.94 -14.50 -28.46
CA THR A 263 -7.80 -13.40 -27.96
C THR A 263 -8.44 -12.60 -29.12
N VAL A 264 -9.56 -11.91 -28.87
CA VAL A 264 -10.15 -10.85 -29.73
C VAL A 264 -10.78 -9.73 -28.89
N MET A 265 -11.03 -8.55 -29.48
CA MET A 265 -11.93 -7.50 -28.95
C MET A 265 -12.49 -6.61 -30.08
N VAL A 266 -12.76 -5.32 -29.86
CA VAL A 266 -13.89 -4.63 -30.54
C VAL A 266 -13.77 -3.09 -30.72
N SER A 267 -12.59 -2.48 -30.83
CA SER A 267 -12.46 -1.00 -30.81
C SER A 267 -11.40 -0.35 -31.76
N ASP A 268 -11.52 0.91 -32.23
CA ASP A 268 -10.61 1.76 -33.07
C ASP A 268 -11.11 3.25 -33.21
N LEU A 269 -10.25 4.29 -33.12
CA LEU A 269 -10.64 5.59 -32.50
C LEU A 269 -10.54 6.97 -33.24
N ASN A 270 -9.37 7.60 -33.23
CA ASN A 270 -9.10 9.05 -33.10
C ASN A 270 -9.30 9.92 -34.36
N LEU A 271 -8.68 9.48 -35.46
CA LEU A 271 -8.37 10.18 -36.71
C LEU A 271 -7.54 11.46 -36.49
N GLY A 272 -6.29 11.25 -36.06
CA GLY A 272 -5.28 12.25 -35.69
C GLY A 272 -4.37 11.71 -34.58
N SER A 273 -3.26 12.38 -34.25
CA SER A 273 -2.36 12.02 -33.14
C SER A 273 -1.73 13.25 -32.46
N GLY A 274 -1.11 13.05 -31.28
CA GLY A 274 -0.39 14.10 -30.55
C GLY A 274 -0.21 13.81 -29.06
N ASN A 275 0.77 14.46 -28.42
CA ASN A 275 1.12 14.26 -27.01
C ASN A 275 -0.02 14.72 -26.09
N SER A 276 -0.82 13.77 -25.58
CA SER A 276 -2.20 14.02 -25.11
C SER A 276 -2.36 14.33 -23.61
N ASP A 277 -1.29 14.66 -22.88
CA ASP A 277 -1.21 14.71 -21.41
C ASP A 277 -1.81 13.49 -20.67
N ILE A 278 -0.92 12.56 -20.36
CA ILE A 278 -1.22 11.13 -20.20
C ILE A 278 -1.48 10.81 -18.71
N VAL A 279 -2.65 11.14 -18.13
CA VAL A 279 -2.73 11.35 -16.64
C VAL A 279 -3.51 10.35 -15.76
N ASN A 280 -2.95 10.20 -14.55
CA ASN A 280 -3.49 9.64 -13.30
C ASN A 280 -3.52 8.09 -13.12
N LEU A 281 -2.42 7.61 -12.53
CA LEU A 281 -2.07 6.22 -12.18
C LEU A 281 -2.60 5.74 -10.82
N THR A 282 -3.21 4.56 -10.78
CA THR A 282 -2.98 3.50 -9.76
C THR A 282 -3.65 2.19 -10.23
N ASN A 283 -4.82 1.84 -9.69
CA ASN A 283 -5.49 0.56 -9.87
C ASN A 283 -6.97 0.63 -9.46
N VAL A 284 -7.79 -0.29 -9.95
CA VAL A 284 -9.13 -0.64 -9.44
C VAL A 284 -9.27 -2.18 -9.17
N ASN A 285 -8.15 -2.91 -9.21
CA ASN A 285 -7.88 -4.35 -9.10
C ASN A 285 -7.98 -5.31 -10.35
N GLY A 286 -7.78 -4.88 -11.60
CA GLY A 286 -7.70 -5.81 -12.76
C GLY A 286 -7.52 -5.32 -14.23
N THR A 287 -8.21 -4.27 -14.73
CA THR A 287 -8.18 -3.84 -16.17
C THR A 287 -8.84 -2.48 -16.43
N LEU A 288 -8.35 -1.65 -17.36
CA LEU A 288 -7.94 -0.31 -16.92
C LEU A 288 -8.33 0.98 -17.66
N TYR A 289 -9.04 1.84 -16.89
CA TYR A 289 -9.34 3.26 -17.05
C TYR A 289 -8.10 4.15 -17.16
N PHE A 290 -8.31 5.44 -17.46
CA PHE A 290 -7.38 6.47 -17.93
C PHE A 290 -8.00 7.87 -17.57
N ILE A 291 -7.27 9.01 -17.61
CA ILE A 291 -7.82 10.40 -17.42
C ILE A 291 -7.06 11.47 -18.25
N LEU A 292 -7.73 12.60 -18.60
CA LEU A 292 -7.15 13.84 -19.18
C LEU A 292 -7.11 14.99 -18.16
N GLY A 293 -6.19 15.95 -18.29
CA GLY A 293 -6.30 17.25 -17.60
C GLY A 293 -6.25 18.48 -18.52
N ASN A 294 -5.20 18.61 -19.35
CA ASN A 294 -4.83 19.83 -20.08
C ASN A 294 -5.37 19.91 -21.51
N GLY A 295 -5.60 18.77 -22.16
CA GLY A 295 -5.79 18.67 -23.62
C GLY A 295 -6.94 19.46 -24.22
N SER A 296 -6.89 19.66 -25.54
CA SER A 296 -7.80 20.50 -26.34
C SER A 296 -9.20 19.91 -26.56
N LEU A 297 -9.72 19.21 -25.55
CA LEU A 297 -11.04 18.59 -25.44
C LEU A 297 -11.56 18.82 -24.01
N ALA A 298 -12.79 18.38 -23.73
CA ALA A 298 -13.21 18.18 -22.35
C ALA A 298 -12.68 16.84 -21.81
N SER A 299 -12.26 16.84 -20.55
CA SER A 299 -11.56 15.73 -19.87
C SER A 299 -12.40 14.45 -19.62
N LYS A 300 -11.80 13.37 -19.08
CA LYS A 300 -12.09 12.04 -19.64
C LYS A 300 -12.11 10.79 -18.72
N VAL A 301 -13.02 9.82 -19.03
CA VAL A 301 -13.12 8.40 -18.57
C VAL A 301 -13.66 7.42 -19.68
N MET A 302 -13.83 6.10 -19.43
CA MET A 302 -14.49 5.10 -20.33
C MET A 302 -15.46 4.15 -19.55
N LYS A 303 -15.57 2.86 -19.92
CA LYS A 303 -16.61 1.92 -19.43
C LYS A 303 -17.07 0.85 -20.43
N SER A 304 -16.45 -0.35 -20.51
CA SER A 304 -16.96 -1.45 -21.37
C SER A 304 -16.97 -2.82 -20.68
N ASN A 305 -16.93 -3.94 -21.43
CA ASN A 305 -17.06 -5.29 -20.88
C ASN A 305 -16.15 -6.41 -21.49
N GLY A 306 -15.94 -6.57 -22.80
CA GLY A 306 -16.49 -5.82 -23.94
C GLY A 306 -16.80 -6.68 -25.18
N THR A 307 -17.60 -6.11 -26.08
CA THR A 307 -18.18 -6.66 -27.31
C THR A 307 -18.73 -5.46 -28.11
N ALA A 308 -19.04 -5.61 -29.40
CA ALA A 308 -19.30 -4.51 -30.33
C ALA A 308 -20.72 -3.87 -30.23
N VAL A 309 -21.38 -3.90 -29.07
CA VAL A 309 -22.86 -3.81 -28.97
C VAL A 309 -23.38 -2.95 -27.81
N GLY A 310 -23.70 -1.67 -28.07
CA GLY A 310 -24.38 -0.82 -27.07
C GLY A 310 -24.36 0.70 -27.27
N THR A 311 -23.33 1.28 -27.93
CA THR A 311 -23.25 2.69 -28.40
C THR A 311 -23.70 3.78 -27.39
N VAL A 312 -22.76 4.34 -26.61
CA VAL A 312 -23.08 5.04 -25.35
C VAL A 312 -22.59 6.50 -25.23
N THR A 313 -21.85 6.87 -24.18
CA THR A 313 -21.29 8.18 -23.71
C THR A 313 -20.44 7.90 -22.42
N VAL A 314 -20.01 8.84 -21.53
CA VAL A 314 -19.25 8.66 -20.22
C VAL A 314 -19.93 9.27 -18.99
N LYS A 315 -20.42 10.52 -19.11
CA LYS A 315 -20.31 11.71 -18.22
C LYS A 315 -19.14 12.59 -18.67
N ASP A 316 -19.44 13.63 -19.49
CA ASP A 316 -18.60 14.52 -20.34
C ASP A 316 -17.25 15.06 -19.82
N PHE A 317 -16.80 16.19 -20.34
CA PHE A 317 -16.50 17.31 -19.46
C PHE A 317 -17.11 18.61 -19.96
N SER A 318 -17.13 19.63 -19.11
CA SER A 318 -17.20 21.00 -19.56
C SER A 318 -15.79 21.25 -20.03
N SER A 319 -15.65 21.78 -21.23
CA SER A 319 -14.34 22.11 -21.81
C SER A 319 -13.49 23.01 -20.89
N GLU A 320 -14.15 23.60 -19.90
CA GLU A 320 -13.75 24.61 -18.94
C GLU A 320 -13.30 24.05 -17.58
N SER A 321 -14.11 23.23 -16.89
CA SER A 321 -13.64 22.55 -15.66
C SER A 321 -12.60 21.50 -16.02
N ARG A 322 -11.53 21.35 -15.22
CA ARG A 322 -10.44 20.38 -15.49
C ARG A 322 -10.07 19.56 -14.25
N PRO A 323 -9.99 18.21 -14.36
CA PRO A 323 -9.82 17.29 -13.23
C PRO A 323 -8.37 17.07 -12.79
N TYR A 324 -8.14 16.88 -11.49
CA TYR A 324 -6.81 16.64 -10.90
C TYR A 324 -6.82 15.60 -9.77
N GLY A 325 -5.76 14.76 -9.69
CA GLY A 325 -5.46 13.92 -8.53
C GLY A 325 -6.08 12.52 -8.51
N LEU A 326 -5.30 11.50 -8.13
CA LEU A 326 -5.73 10.09 -8.11
C LEU A 326 -4.86 9.15 -7.26
N THR A 327 -5.47 8.22 -6.51
CA THR A 327 -4.84 7.33 -5.50
C THR A 327 -5.90 6.45 -4.79
N ALA A 328 -5.81 5.17 -4.32
CA ALA A 328 -4.93 3.98 -4.55
C ALA A 328 -5.55 2.49 -4.54
N ASN A 329 -6.09 1.84 -3.44
CA ASN A 329 -6.33 0.33 -3.40
C ASN A 329 -7.63 -0.33 -2.74
N GLY A 330 -8.52 -1.03 -3.50
CA GLY A 330 -9.87 -1.57 -3.13
C GLY A 330 -10.96 -1.82 -4.27
N SER A 331 -12.01 -0.97 -4.42
CA SER A 331 -12.83 -0.65 -5.65
C SER A 331 -13.54 0.77 -5.84
N ILE A 332 -13.82 1.59 -4.81
CA ILE A 332 -14.44 2.96 -4.89
C ILE A 332 -13.49 4.12 -5.21
N LEU A 333 -13.93 4.99 -6.12
CA LEU A 333 -13.27 6.20 -6.60
C LEU A 333 -13.85 7.53 -6.10
N TYR A 334 -12.96 8.54 -6.04
CA TYR A 334 -13.22 9.95 -5.70
C TYR A 334 -12.62 10.85 -6.82
N PHE A 335 -12.37 12.16 -6.63
CA PHE A 335 -11.83 13.09 -7.67
C PHE A 335 -11.53 14.48 -7.11
N SER A 336 -10.67 15.31 -7.75
CA SER A 336 -10.57 16.80 -7.67
C SER A 336 -10.76 17.49 -9.04
N ILE A 337 -11.09 18.78 -9.10
CA ILE A 337 -11.24 19.64 -10.28
C ILE A 337 -10.79 21.08 -9.95
N ASN A 338 -10.49 21.89 -10.96
CA ASN A 338 -10.58 23.36 -10.95
C ASN A 338 -11.55 23.86 -12.04
N ASN A 339 -12.42 24.85 -11.76
CA ASN A 339 -13.42 25.39 -12.70
C ASN A 339 -13.12 26.83 -13.17
N ASN A 340 -13.85 27.29 -14.18
CA ASN A 340 -13.57 28.57 -14.87
C ASN A 340 -13.81 29.87 -14.07
N VAL A 341 -14.26 29.79 -12.83
CA VAL A 341 -14.34 30.95 -11.92
C VAL A 341 -13.41 30.80 -10.70
N GLY A 342 -12.42 29.91 -10.79
CA GLY A 342 -11.42 29.66 -9.75
C GLY A 342 -11.90 28.73 -8.63
N GLU A 343 -13.07 28.11 -8.80
CA GLU A 343 -13.70 27.28 -7.77
C GLU A 343 -13.35 25.81 -7.99
N VAL A 344 -13.02 25.10 -6.92
CA VAL A 344 -12.05 24.00 -7.02
C VAL A 344 -12.69 22.64 -6.70
N GLU A 345 -13.29 21.92 -7.66
CA GLU A 345 -14.31 20.83 -7.47
C GLU A 345 -13.82 19.45 -6.93
N LEU A 346 -14.65 18.58 -6.32
CA LEU A 346 -14.26 17.30 -5.63
C LEU A 346 -15.31 16.21 -5.71
N TRP A 347 -15.12 14.94 -6.07
CA TRP A 347 -16.08 13.94 -5.57
C TRP A 347 -15.71 12.48 -5.62
N LYS A 348 -16.21 11.75 -4.61
CA LYS A 348 -16.83 10.44 -4.81
C LYS A 348 -18.31 10.64 -5.12
N SER A 349 -18.87 9.96 -6.12
CA SER A 349 -20.29 9.58 -6.11
C SER A 349 -20.39 8.12 -5.68
N ASN A 350 -21.33 7.33 -6.16
CA ASN A 350 -20.79 6.14 -6.80
C ASN A 350 -21.17 5.99 -8.28
N GLY A 351 -21.91 6.94 -8.86
CA GLY A 351 -21.74 7.34 -10.26
C GLY A 351 -22.77 8.25 -10.93
N THR A 352 -24.06 7.93 -10.82
CA THR A 352 -24.90 7.96 -12.04
C THR A 352 -26.35 8.45 -11.87
N THR A 353 -27.36 7.87 -12.53
CA THR A 353 -28.49 8.65 -13.09
C THR A 353 -29.66 8.96 -12.14
N VAL A 354 -30.04 8.08 -11.21
CA VAL A 354 -31.25 8.25 -10.35
C VAL A 354 -30.94 9.08 -9.09
N GLY A 355 -30.30 10.24 -9.29
CA GLY A 355 -29.89 11.17 -8.24
C GLY A 355 -28.47 10.93 -7.73
N THR A 356 -27.54 11.79 -8.16
CA THR A 356 -26.11 11.79 -7.81
C THR A 356 -25.59 13.30 -7.56
N THR A 357 -24.76 14.50 -5.28
CA THR A 357 -24.56 15.93 -4.69
C THR A 357 -23.12 16.58 -4.49
N LEU A 358 -22.72 17.17 -3.31
CA LEU A 358 -21.73 18.31 -3.17
C LEU A 358 -21.06 18.58 -1.75
N ILE A 359 -19.88 19.27 -1.54
CA ILE A 359 -19.20 19.33 -0.19
C ILE A 359 -18.73 20.65 0.49
N LYS A 360 -17.87 21.52 -0.07
CA LYS A 360 -17.57 22.96 0.26
C LYS A 360 -16.54 23.57 -0.64
N LYS A 361 -16.87 24.76 -1.12
CA LYS A 361 -16.08 25.51 -2.07
C LYS A 361 -14.77 25.97 -1.44
N ILE A 362 -13.76 25.06 -1.34
CA ILE A 362 -12.63 25.16 -0.38
C ILE A 362 -12.09 26.58 -0.43
N TYR A 363 -11.88 26.99 -1.66
CA TYR A 363 -11.70 28.33 -2.12
C TYR A 363 -12.91 28.75 -2.96
N SER A 364 -13.55 29.87 -2.60
CA SER A 364 -14.67 30.49 -3.34
C SER A 364 -14.26 31.73 -4.12
N GLY A 365 -12.97 32.07 -4.11
CA GLY A 365 -12.42 33.19 -4.86
C GLY A 365 -12.04 32.85 -6.31
N ASN A 366 -11.52 33.85 -7.01
CA ASN A 366 -11.30 33.81 -8.46
C ASN A 366 -9.81 33.66 -8.79
N SER A 367 -9.22 32.52 -8.44
CA SER A 367 -7.81 32.20 -8.71
C SER A 367 -7.59 30.70 -8.92
N PHE A 368 -6.57 30.34 -9.71
CA PHE A 368 -6.32 28.97 -10.17
C PHE A 368 -5.65 28.09 -9.09
N ASN A 369 -6.33 27.86 -7.97
CA ASN A 369 -5.91 26.93 -6.93
C ASN A 369 -6.35 25.49 -7.26
N GLN A 370 -5.73 24.49 -6.63
CA GLN A 370 -6.10 23.08 -6.74
C GLN A 370 -5.82 22.31 -5.44
N ALA A 371 -6.56 21.22 -5.18
CA ALA A 371 -6.06 20.17 -4.29
C ALA A 371 -4.97 19.34 -4.95
N SER A 372 -4.15 18.66 -4.14
CA SER A 372 -2.95 17.95 -4.61
C SER A 372 -2.33 16.95 -3.60
N ASN A 373 -1.62 15.93 -4.13
CA ASN A 373 -0.65 14.98 -3.51
C ASN A 373 -1.20 13.63 -2.92
N PHE A 374 -0.35 12.57 -2.81
CA PHE A 374 -0.76 11.19 -3.20
C PHE A 374 -0.50 9.89 -2.35
N LEU A 375 0.57 9.57 -1.60
CA LEU A 375 0.70 8.18 -1.03
C LEU A 375 -0.07 7.90 0.30
N MET A 376 -0.14 6.63 0.77
CA MET A 376 -1.44 6.02 1.17
C MET A 376 -1.56 4.99 2.34
N LEU A 377 -2.75 4.96 2.97
CA LEU A 377 -3.29 4.23 4.15
C LEU A 377 -4.60 3.56 3.81
N GLY A 378 -4.87 2.42 4.47
CA GLY A 378 -6.18 2.19 5.09
C GLY A 378 -7.36 2.57 4.20
N SER A 379 -7.95 3.75 4.34
CA SER A 379 -8.89 4.22 3.32
C SER A 379 -8.97 5.71 3.04
N THR A 380 -8.56 6.55 3.99
CA THR A 380 -8.94 7.96 4.03
C THR A 380 -8.51 8.77 2.81
N LEU A 381 -9.06 9.95 2.67
CA LEU A 381 -8.77 10.88 1.60
C LEU A 381 -8.18 12.17 2.17
N TYR A 382 -7.15 12.71 1.52
CA TYR A 382 -6.56 14.00 1.86
C TYR A 382 -6.01 14.73 0.64
N PHE A 383 -5.46 15.93 0.89
CA PHE A 383 -4.84 16.82 -0.10
C PHE A 383 -4.18 18.03 0.58
N SER A 384 -3.38 18.79 -0.16
CA SER A 384 -3.11 20.22 0.10
C SER A 384 -3.92 21.08 -0.86
N ALA A 385 -4.70 22.03 -0.35
CA ALA A 385 -5.45 23.05 -1.07
C ALA A 385 -5.34 24.41 -0.36
N THR A 386 -6.16 25.37 -0.81
CA THR A 386 -6.21 26.78 -0.38
C THR A 386 -7.64 27.10 0.05
N ASP A 387 -7.83 27.96 1.06
CA ASP A 387 -9.12 28.62 1.34
C ASP A 387 -9.03 30.14 1.29
N ASP A 388 -10.17 30.80 1.54
CA ASP A 388 -10.30 32.26 1.50
C ASP A 388 -9.66 33.00 2.70
N VAL A 389 -9.01 32.29 3.65
CA VAL A 389 -8.63 32.84 4.97
C VAL A 389 -7.18 32.55 5.37
N ASN A 390 -6.72 31.31 5.24
CA ASN A 390 -5.44 30.79 5.75
C ASN A 390 -4.49 30.39 4.61
N ASN A 391 -4.89 30.60 3.35
CA ASN A 391 -4.11 30.26 2.15
C ASN A 391 -3.81 28.74 2.07
N ARG A 392 -2.70 28.32 1.42
CA ARG A 392 -2.44 26.91 1.11
C ARG A 392 -1.94 26.16 2.33
N GLU A 393 -2.76 25.26 2.83
CA GLU A 393 -2.56 24.55 4.09
C GLU A 393 -2.90 23.04 3.93
N LEU A 394 -3.47 22.43 4.96
CA LEU A 394 -3.68 21.01 5.23
C LEU A 394 -5.19 20.66 5.43
N TRP A 395 -5.69 19.49 4.97
CA TRP A 395 -7.14 19.22 4.81
C TRP A 395 -7.60 17.71 4.81
N LYS A 396 -8.57 17.32 5.66
CA LYS A 396 -9.15 15.95 5.89
C LYS A 396 -10.63 15.98 6.31
N SER A 397 -11.57 15.07 6.01
CA SER A 397 -12.97 15.12 6.53
C SER A 397 -13.90 14.01 6.01
N ASP A 398 -15.20 14.20 6.11
CA ASP A 398 -16.25 13.75 5.21
C ASP A 398 -17.47 14.69 5.25
N GLY A 399 -17.58 15.52 6.29
CA GLY A 399 -18.34 16.77 6.30
C GLY A 399 -19.77 16.66 6.84
N THR A 400 -20.24 17.72 7.51
CA THR A 400 -21.65 18.03 7.78
C THR A 400 -21.78 19.52 8.11
N LEU A 401 -22.77 20.21 7.55
CA LEU A 401 -22.97 21.67 7.71
C LEU A 401 -23.67 22.03 9.04
N ALA A 402 -23.10 21.53 10.15
CA ALA A 402 -23.55 21.77 11.52
C ALA A 402 -22.40 21.72 12.55
N GLY A 403 -21.15 21.89 12.10
CA GLY A 403 -19.92 21.70 12.88
C GLY A 403 -19.13 20.48 12.40
N THR A 404 -18.19 20.71 11.49
CA THR A 404 -17.24 19.71 10.96
C THR A 404 -16.05 20.46 10.38
N VAL A 405 -14.99 20.64 11.17
CA VAL A 405 -14.23 21.91 11.12
C VAL A 405 -12.82 21.77 10.60
N MET A 406 -11.69 22.19 11.23
CA MET A 406 -10.38 22.01 10.56
C MET A 406 -9.07 22.15 11.39
N VAL A 407 -9.01 22.54 12.67
CA VAL A 407 -7.71 22.77 13.42
C VAL A 407 -7.04 24.15 13.13
N LYS A 408 -5.79 24.43 13.55
CA LYS A 408 -5.14 25.77 13.67
C LYS A 408 -3.89 25.95 12.77
N ASP A 409 -3.85 27.07 12.06
CA ASP A 409 -2.97 27.48 10.96
C ASP A 409 -1.47 27.29 11.22
N ILE A 410 -0.76 26.51 10.39
CA ILE A 410 0.70 26.33 10.53
C ILE A 410 1.42 27.65 10.26
N ALA A 411 1.14 28.33 9.13
CA ALA A 411 1.73 29.62 8.83
C ALA A 411 0.68 30.73 8.95
N SER A 412 0.56 31.30 10.14
CA SER A 412 -0.51 32.25 10.47
C SER A 412 -0.61 33.45 9.53
N GLY A 413 -1.82 33.70 9.01
CA GLY A 413 -2.13 34.78 8.07
C GLY A 413 -2.08 34.34 6.59
N ASN A 414 -2.11 35.30 5.66
CA ASN A 414 -2.25 35.03 4.22
C ASN A 414 -1.01 34.37 3.55
N ILE A 415 -0.06 33.83 4.29
CA ILE A 415 1.18 33.24 3.73
C ILE A 415 0.95 31.78 3.34
N GLY A 416 0.33 30.98 4.22
CA GLY A 416 0.09 29.55 4.01
C GLY A 416 1.36 28.71 4.14
N SER A 417 1.24 27.56 4.80
CA SER A 417 2.36 26.64 5.06
C SER A 417 2.80 25.84 3.82
N SER A 418 2.00 25.88 2.76
CA SER A 418 2.23 25.20 1.48
C SER A 418 2.64 23.71 1.61
N PRO A 419 1.85 22.85 2.27
CA PRO A 419 2.26 21.46 2.51
C PRO A 419 2.58 20.70 1.22
N GLY A 420 3.77 20.13 1.17
CA GLY A 420 4.31 19.36 0.06
C GLY A 420 4.24 17.86 0.28
N THR A 421 4.72 17.14 -0.75
CA THR A 421 5.23 15.76 -0.76
C THR A 421 4.53 14.77 0.18
N PHE A 422 3.45 14.12 -0.28
CA PHE A 422 2.53 13.45 0.64
C PHE A 422 2.94 12.02 1.01
N ALA A 423 3.59 11.83 2.16
CA ALA A 423 3.85 10.52 2.77
C ALA A 423 3.53 10.45 4.27
N THR A 424 3.87 9.39 5.05
CA THR A 424 2.75 8.71 5.75
C THR A 424 2.79 8.24 7.26
N LEU A 425 3.71 8.66 8.14
CA LEU A 425 4.10 7.90 9.37
C LEU A 425 3.03 7.26 10.26
N ASN A 426 3.06 5.96 10.53
CA ASN A 426 2.17 5.31 11.53
C ASN A 426 0.68 5.68 11.34
N SER A 427 0.35 6.08 10.11
CA SER A 427 -0.86 6.71 9.58
C SER A 427 -0.81 8.19 9.24
N THR A 428 0.11 8.97 9.80
CA THR A 428 0.35 10.43 9.70
C THR A 428 0.87 10.96 8.36
N LEU A 429 1.51 12.13 8.41
CA LEU A 429 2.33 12.76 7.39
C LEU A 429 3.23 13.83 8.03
N TYR A 430 4.51 14.07 7.67
CA TYR A 430 5.41 13.58 6.61
C TYR A 430 5.24 14.21 5.22
N PHE A 431 5.58 15.51 5.12
CA PHE A 431 5.23 16.45 4.04
C PHE A 431 6.35 17.33 3.47
N SER A 432 7.07 18.07 4.31
CA SER A 432 7.45 19.49 4.09
C SER A 432 6.30 20.51 4.20
N ALA A 433 6.49 21.56 4.99
CA ALA A 433 5.72 22.80 5.04
C ALA A 433 6.51 23.87 5.79
N TYR A 434 6.09 25.11 5.59
CA TYR A 434 6.73 26.35 5.99
C TYR A 434 6.12 26.96 7.26
N ASP A 435 6.92 27.56 8.14
CA ASP A 435 6.49 28.73 8.93
C ASP A 435 7.51 29.88 8.87
N ALA A 436 7.09 31.03 9.40
CA ALA A 436 7.84 32.28 9.40
C ALA A 436 9.08 32.33 10.32
N ILE A 437 9.23 31.36 11.22
CA ILE A 437 10.34 31.23 12.15
C ILE A 437 11.43 30.29 11.56
N ASN A 438 11.04 29.25 10.81
CA ASN A 438 11.93 28.12 10.48
C ASN A 438 11.94 27.66 9.01
N GLY A 439 11.15 28.26 8.12
CA GLY A 439 11.11 27.81 6.72
C GLY A 439 10.52 26.40 6.53
N PHE A 440 10.81 25.76 5.39
CA PHE A 440 10.29 24.43 5.04
C PHE A 440 11.04 23.28 5.75
N GLU A 441 10.40 22.61 6.72
CA GLU A 441 11.13 21.89 7.78
C GLU A 441 10.48 20.58 8.30
N LEU A 442 10.78 20.10 9.53
CA LEU A 442 10.34 18.81 10.15
C LEU A 442 9.76 18.69 11.66
N TRP A 443 8.53 18.39 12.30
CA TRP A 443 6.98 18.09 12.37
C TRP A 443 5.92 17.28 11.51
N LYS A 444 4.78 16.95 12.13
CA LYS A 444 3.79 15.88 11.83
C LYS A 444 2.59 16.10 12.80
N SER A 445 1.39 15.46 12.74
CA SER A 445 0.26 15.77 13.69
C SER A 445 -1.03 14.90 13.62
N ASP A 446 -2.16 15.38 14.21
CA ASP A 446 -3.58 14.92 14.17
C ASP A 446 -4.59 15.83 14.95
N GLY A 447 -4.32 16.22 16.22
CA GLY A 447 -4.73 17.50 16.88
C GLY A 447 -5.85 17.54 17.95
N THR A 448 -5.55 17.84 19.23
CA THR A 448 -6.47 18.57 20.18
C THR A 448 -5.73 19.67 20.95
N ALA A 449 -6.45 20.56 21.64
CA ALA A 449 -5.85 21.56 22.53
C ALA A 449 -5.29 20.94 23.83
N ALA A 450 -3.96 20.96 24.01
CA ALA A 450 -3.28 20.34 25.15
C ALA A 450 -1.96 21.00 25.60
N GLY A 451 -1.26 21.74 24.73
CA GLY A 451 0.03 22.40 25.03
C GLY A 451 1.26 21.73 24.41
N THR A 452 1.28 21.57 23.08
CA THR A 452 2.49 21.23 22.30
C THR A 452 3.54 22.35 22.34
N ILE A 453 4.79 22.11 21.96
CA ILE A 453 5.89 23.05 22.27
C ILE A 453 6.77 23.45 21.06
N MET A 454 7.75 22.67 20.61
CA MET A 454 8.83 23.15 19.70
C MET A 454 9.68 22.00 19.17
N ILE A 455 10.44 22.23 18.09
CA ILE A 455 11.59 21.39 17.75
C ILE A 455 12.93 22.15 17.72
N LYS A 456 13.41 22.67 16.59
CA LYS A 456 14.81 23.15 16.45
C LYS A 456 15.02 24.22 15.37
N ASP A 457 15.91 23.92 14.44
CA ASP A 457 16.81 24.79 13.66
C ASP A 457 17.62 23.85 12.71
N VAL A 458 16.99 23.01 11.87
CA VAL A 458 17.69 21.92 11.13
C VAL A 458 18.46 22.45 9.93
N TYR A 459 17.77 23.20 9.08
CA TYR A 459 18.33 24.43 8.57
C TYR A 459 18.15 25.44 9.71
N ILE A 460 19.26 25.98 10.22
CA ILE A 460 19.24 26.80 11.44
C ILE A 460 18.59 28.16 11.16
N GLY A 461 17.67 28.60 12.05
CA GLY A 461 16.90 29.84 11.90
C GLY A 461 15.91 29.81 10.73
N THR A 462 15.69 30.98 10.11
CA THR A 462 14.63 31.20 9.10
C THR A 462 14.93 30.63 7.70
N GLY A 463 15.99 29.84 7.54
CA GLY A 463 16.29 29.15 6.27
C GLY A 463 15.38 27.94 6.08
N SER A 464 15.53 27.18 4.99
CA SER A 464 14.60 26.09 4.67
C SER A 464 15.34 24.81 4.33
N ALA A 465 14.94 23.72 4.97
CA ALA A 465 15.46 22.38 4.70
C ALA A 465 14.88 21.78 3.41
N ASN A 466 13.67 22.17 3.00
CA ASN A 466 13.01 21.75 1.74
C ASN A 466 12.87 20.22 1.49
N PRO A 467 12.12 19.44 2.30
CA PRO A 467 12.01 17.97 2.12
C PRO A 467 11.23 17.45 0.89
N GLN A 468 11.76 16.44 0.16
CA GLN A 468 11.25 15.94 -1.15
C GLN A 468 11.41 14.42 -1.48
N LEU A 469 10.87 14.01 -2.65
CA LEU A 469 10.95 12.73 -3.41
C LEU A 469 10.28 11.40 -2.91
N LEU A 470 10.75 10.70 -1.85
CA LEU A 470 9.86 10.04 -0.74
C LEU A 470 9.31 8.60 -1.22
N THR A 471 9.42 7.56 -0.34
CA THR A 471 8.45 6.45 -0.12
C THR A 471 8.43 5.94 1.36
N LEU A 472 8.99 4.79 1.84
CA LEU A 472 9.30 4.50 3.30
C LEU A 472 10.56 3.71 3.53
N VAL A 473 11.42 4.00 4.49
CA VAL A 473 12.37 2.97 4.92
C VAL A 473 11.95 2.32 6.22
N GLY A 474 11.53 1.05 6.15
CA GLY A 474 11.35 0.17 7.30
C GLY A 474 10.08 0.42 8.13
N ASN A 475 9.95 0.38 9.49
CA ASN A 475 11.29 0.95 11.98
C ASN A 475 12.11 2.32 12.37
N GLN A 476 13.23 2.72 11.71
CA GLN A 476 13.79 4.09 11.67
C GLN A 476 13.79 4.72 10.25
N VAL A 477 13.44 6.00 10.04
CA VAL A 477 13.41 6.64 8.68
C VAL A 477 14.10 8.01 8.60
N PHE A 478 13.95 8.70 7.47
CA PHE A 478 14.78 9.78 6.98
C PHE A 478 14.09 10.79 6.05
N TYR A 479 14.78 11.90 5.79
CA TYR A 479 14.30 12.99 4.94
C TYR A 479 15.34 13.60 3.99
N VAL A 480 14.97 13.72 2.72
CA VAL A 480 15.54 14.71 1.80
C VAL A 480 15.55 16.08 2.47
N ALA A 481 16.66 16.83 2.41
CA ALA A 481 16.71 18.24 2.76
C ALA A 481 18.11 18.88 2.57
N ASP A 482 18.22 20.15 2.96
CA ASP A 482 19.44 20.93 3.19
C ASP A 482 19.52 21.32 4.68
N ASN A 483 20.72 21.52 5.21
CA ASN A 483 20.98 22.01 6.58
C ASN A 483 21.68 23.38 6.62
N GLY A 484 22.05 23.92 5.46
CA GLY A 484 22.82 25.15 5.32
C GLY A 484 24.33 24.99 5.46
N VAL A 485 24.88 23.76 5.53
CA VAL A 485 26.34 23.54 5.62
C VAL A 485 26.87 22.53 4.59
N ASP A 486 26.22 21.38 4.45
CA ASP A 486 26.67 20.27 3.61
C ASP A 486 25.80 20.09 2.35
N GLY A 487 24.76 20.90 2.17
CA GLY A 487 23.85 20.77 1.03
C GLY A 487 22.89 19.60 1.19
N ASN A 488 22.66 18.86 0.10
CA ASN A 488 21.55 17.92 -0.02
C ASN A 488 22.01 16.45 0.12
N GLU A 489 22.44 15.97 1.31
CA GLU A 489 23.20 14.69 1.48
C GLU A 489 22.49 13.36 1.97
N LEU A 490 22.47 12.97 3.27
CA LEU A 490 21.60 11.88 3.89
C LEU A 490 20.93 12.04 5.36
N TRP A 491 19.87 12.86 5.62
CA TRP A 491 19.28 13.36 6.93
C TRP A 491 18.17 12.51 7.62
N LYS A 492 17.94 12.59 8.96
CA LYS A 492 16.94 11.75 9.70
C LYS A 492 16.49 12.24 11.14
N THR A 493 15.82 11.45 12.04
CA THR A 493 15.43 11.74 13.50
C THR A 493 14.53 10.60 14.05
N ASP A 494 14.00 10.40 15.27
CA ASP A 494 14.18 10.79 16.70
C ASP A 494 13.38 11.84 17.56
N GLY A 495 14.06 12.62 18.39
CA GLY A 495 13.51 13.43 19.50
C GLY A 495 13.98 13.02 20.89
N THR A 496 15.28 13.03 21.16
CA THR A 496 15.86 12.84 22.50
C THR A 496 17.01 13.79 22.85
N LEU A 497 17.29 14.81 22.01
CA LEU A 497 18.21 15.91 22.31
C LEU A 497 19.68 15.50 22.60
N SER A 498 20.07 14.23 22.34
CA SER A 498 21.29 13.68 22.95
C SER A 498 22.06 12.57 22.19
N GLY A 499 21.70 12.25 20.95
CA GLY A 499 22.41 11.22 20.17
C GLY A 499 21.98 11.14 18.70
N THR A 500 21.73 12.31 18.11
CA THR A 500 20.76 12.50 17.02
C THR A 500 21.21 13.59 16.06
N SER A 501 22.46 13.47 15.60
CA SER A 501 23.25 14.48 14.90
C SER A 501 23.23 14.35 13.37
N MET A 502 24.25 13.78 12.73
CA MET A 502 24.29 13.35 11.31
C MET A 502 25.39 12.31 11.19
N VAL A 503 25.26 11.33 10.32
CA VAL A 503 26.24 10.26 10.03
C VAL A 503 27.43 10.64 9.12
N LYS A 504 27.26 11.53 8.13
CA LYS A 504 28.29 11.90 7.14
C LYS A 504 27.98 13.20 6.39
N ASP A 505 28.53 13.33 5.20
CA ASP A 505 28.52 14.37 4.17
C ASP A 505 29.26 13.75 2.99
N ILE A 506 28.79 13.98 1.77
CA ILE A 506 28.65 12.86 0.84
C ILE A 506 29.03 13.23 -0.59
N TYR A 507 28.64 14.42 -1.04
CA TYR A 507 29.38 15.26 -1.98
C TYR A 507 30.02 16.31 -1.09
N PRO A 508 31.24 16.06 -0.57
CA PRO A 508 31.75 16.81 0.56
C PRO A 508 31.76 18.33 0.36
N GLY A 509 31.22 19.06 1.35
CA GLY A 509 31.06 20.53 1.32
C GLY A 509 29.69 20.96 0.82
N SER A 510 29.57 22.15 0.21
CA SER A 510 28.28 22.63 -0.34
C SER A 510 27.95 22.00 -1.71
N GLY A 511 28.19 20.70 -1.85
CA GLY A 511 27.88 19.93 -3.04
C GLY A 511 26.37 19.88 -3.29
N MET A 512 25.98 19.60 -4.53
CA MET A 512 24.61 19.19 -4.81
C MET A 512 24.65 17.85 -5.54
N PRO A 513 24.30 16.77 -4.84
CA PRO A 513 24.42 15.43 -5.40
C PRO A 513 23.22 15.00 -6.21
N ASN A 514 22.17 15.82 -6.34
CA ASN A 514 21.03 15.52 -7.20
C ASN A 514 20.45 14.12 -6.94
N LEU A 515 20.20 13.77 -5.68
CA LEU A 515 19.49 12.53 -5.36
C LEU A 515 18.11 12.54 -6.04
N LEU A 516 17.77 11.48 -6.77
CA LEU A 516 16.45 11.25 -7.34
C LEU A 516 15.90 9.84 -6.99
N LYS A 517 14.58 9.76 -7.17
CA LYS A 517 13.74 8.58 -7.48
C LYS A 517 13.58 7.46 -6.43
N LEU A 518 12.53 6.66 -6.67
CA LEU A 518 11.44 6.30 -5.73
C LEU A 518 11.23 4.80 -5.50
N THR A 519 10.48 4.50 -4.43
CA THR A 519 9.80 3.24 -4.08
C THR A 519 10.64 2.11 -3.45
N ASN A 520 10.03 0.94 -3.28
CA ASN A 520 9.74 0.41 -1.96
C ASN A 520 9.92 -1.13 -1.79
N VAL A 521 11.13 -1.62 -1.50
CA VAL A 521 11.42 -3.07 -1.31
C VAL A 521 12.26 -3.39 -0.08
N ASN A 522 12.48 -4.66 0.31
CA ASN A 522 13.57 -5.01 1.24
C ASN A 522 14.94 -4.70 0.62
N GLY A 523 15.93 -4.40 1.45
CA GLY A 523 17.25 -3.96 1.00
C GLY A 523 18.02 -3.27 2.13
N THR A 524 18.90 -2.30 1.90
CA THR A 524 19.46 -1.80 0.63
C THR A 524 18.62 -0.78 -0.18
N LEU A 525 18.84 0.52 0.07
CA LEU A 525 18.24 1.69 -0.61
C LEU A 525 18.74 2.02 -2.03
N TYR A 526 17.87 1.96 -3.03
CA TYR A 526 18.23 2.36 -4.39
C TYR A 526 17.50 3.61 -4.92
N PHE A 527 17.93 4.77 -4.40
CA PHE A 527 17.90 6.12 -5.02
C PHE A 527 19.09 6.34 -5.97
N SER A 528 19.21 7.46 -6.70
CA SER A 528 20.36 7.77 -7.61
C SER A 528 20.89 9.23 -7.46
N ALA A 529 22.22 9.52 -7.35
CA ALA A 529 22.82 10.83 -6.98
C ALA A 529 24.12 11.32 -7.72
N ASN A 530 25.10 11.96 -7.08
CA ASN A 530 26.38 12.42 -7.69
C ASN A 530 27.33 12.81 -6.55
N ASN A 531 28.62 12.48 -6.62
CA ASN A 531 29.60 13.08 -5.71
C ASN A 531 31.01 13.25 -6.29
N GLY A 532 31.09 13.84 -7.49
CA GLY A 532 32.32 14.46 -7.96
C GLY A 532 33.24 13.55 -8.78
N PRO A 533 34.38 13.03 -8.25
CA PRO A 533 35.54 12.61 -9.07
C PRO A 533 35.28 11.56 -10.13
N GLN A 534 34.42 10.62 -9.81
CA GLN A 534 33.98 9.54 -10.69
C GLN A 534 32.44 9.58 -10.82
N GLY A 535 31.92 10.82 -10.81
CA GLY A 535 30.60 11.24 -11.27
C GLY A 535 29.43 10.51 -10.64
N GLN A 536 29.01 9.47 -11.35
CA GLN A 536 27.59 9.21 -11.53
C GLN A 536 27.37 7.71 -11.86
N GLU A 537 27.74 6.80 -10.95
CA GLU A 537 27.23 5.41 -10.91
C GLU A 537 26.70 4.92 -9.54
N LEU A 538 27.48 4.90 -8.44
CA LEU A 538 27.11 4.09 -7.27
C LEU A 538 27.73 4.52 -5.92
N TRP A 539 26.95 4.47 -4.83
CA TRP A 539 27.35 4.41 -3.39
C TRP A 539 26.38 3.57 -2.53
N LYS A 540 26.81 3.05 -1.35
CA LYS A 540 26.08 2.04 -0.55
C LYS A 540 26.70 1.55 0.80
N SER A 541 26.35 2.07 2.01
CA SER A 541 26.78 1.68 3.43
C SER A 541 25.67 1.51 4.54
N ASP A 542 25.98 0.88 5.70
CA ASP A 542 25.23 0.94 7.00
C ASP A 542 26.08 1.50 8.16
N GLY A 543 27.36 1.81 7.91
CA GLY A 543 28.14 2.70 8.77
C GLY A 543 28.90 2.06 9.93
N THR A 544 30.18 1.79 9.69
CA THR A 544 31.21 1.50 10.69
C THR A 544 32.59 1.90 10.14
N ALA A 545 33.54 2.28 11.00
CA ALA A 545 34.75 3.02 10.61
C ALA A 545 35.71 2.24 9.69
N VAL A 546 35.74 2.59 8.40
CA VAL A 546 36.63 2.05 7.36
C VAL A 546 36.99 3.10 6.28
N GLY A 547 36.12 4.09 6.05
CA GLY A 547 36.01 4.88 4.82
C GLY A 547 34.94 4.26 3.91
N THR A 548 33.66 4.50 4.22
CA THR A 548 32.53 3.73 3.65
C THR A 548 31.58 4.52 2.74
N VAL A 549 30.93 3.91 1.71
CA VAL A 549 31.34 2.84 0.75
C VAL A 549 30.56 2.85 -0.63
N MET A 550 31.13 2.39 -1.77
CA MET A 550 30.57 2.18 -3.16
C MET A 550 29.86 0.81 -3.45
N VAL A 551 30.01 0.18 -4.66
CA VAL A 551 29.83 -1.28 -4.90
C VAL A 551 30.90 -2.01 -5.75
N LYS A 552 31.32 -1.57 -6.94
CA LYS A 552 32.38 -2.29 -7.72
C LYS A 552 33.06 -1.52 -8.88
N ASP A 553 32.87 -0.21 -8.96
CA ASP A 553 33.27 0.70 -10.07
C ASP A 553 32.39 0.52 -11.33
N ILE A 554 31.98 1.60 -12.05
CA ILE A 554 31.08 1.42 -13.22
C ILE A 554 31.29 2.21 -14.53
N TYR A 555 30.73 3.41 -14.82
CA TYR A 555 31.04 4.15 -16.07
C TYR A 555 32.05 5.27 -15.79
N PRO A 556 33.34 4.92 -15.74
CA PRO A 556 34.33 5.65 -14.97
C PRO A 556 34.57 7.07 -15.49
N GLY A 557 34.27 8.05 -14.65
CA GLY A 557 34.62 9.45 -14.85
C GLY A 557 33.57 10.39 -14.29
N VAL A 558 33.80 11.69 -14.41
CA VAL A 558 32.88 12.72 -13.91
C VAL A 558 31.53 12.75 -14.63
N GLN A 559 31.40 12.08 -15.80
CA GLN A 559 30.13 11.97 -16.52
C GLN A 559 29.15 10.97 -15.88
N GLY A 560 29.65 9.78 -15.55
CA GLY A 560 28.88 8.63 -15.07
C GLY A 560 27.73 8.16 -15.98
N SER A 561 27.07 7.10 -15.53
CA SER A 561 26.21 6.20 -16.30
C SER A 561 24.80 6.69 -16.65
N ASN A 562 24.50 7.98 -16.40
CA ASN A 562 23.21 8.68 -16.53
C ASN A 562 21.89 7.84 -16.43
N PRO A 563 21.73 6.88 -15.48
CA PRO A 563 20.56 6.01 -15.46
C PRO A 563 19.39 6.66 -14.72
N SER A 564 18.23 6.04 -14.89
CA SER A 564 16.95 6.53 -14.40
C SER A 564 15.98 5.37 -14.24
N ASN A 565 14.82 5.64 -13.65
CA ASN A 565 13.61 4.81 -13.57
C ASN A 565 13.73 3.34 -14.07
N LEU A 566 14.55 2.58 -13.33
CA LEU A 566 14.18 1.22 -12.92
C LEU A 566 12.83 1.25 -12.21
N THR A 567 12.35 0.07 -11.84
CA THR A 567 11.59 -0.29 -10.63
C THR A 567 11.71 -1.82 -10.56
N ASN A 568 11.02 -2.52 -9.64
CA ASN A 568 11.08 -3.98 -9.61
C ASN A 568 10.32 -4.63 -10.77
N ILE A 569 10.55 -5.93 -10.92
CA ILE A 569 9.49 -6.94 -11.11
C ILE A 569 9.98 -8.22 -10.40
N ASN A 570 9.11 -9.21 -10.19
CA ASN A 570 9.26 -10.28 -9.20
C ASN A 570 10.19 -11.44 -9.58
N GLY A 571 11.15 -11.17 -10.46
CA GLY A 571 12.42 -11.89 -10.52
C GLY A 571 13.45 -11.26 -9.58
N THR A 572 14.71 -11.15 -10.02
CA THR A 572 15.88 -11.02 -9.13
C THR A 572 16.94 -9.99 -9.54
N LEU A 573 16.75 -9.12 -10.56
CA LEU A 573 17.85 -8.28 -11.12
C LEU A 573 17.73 -7.89 -12.60
N TYR A 574 16.99 -6.84 -12.98
CA TYR A 574 17.06 -6.14 -14.29
C TYR A 574 16.80 -4.62 -14.14
N PHE A 575 17.29 -3.76 -15.07
CA PHE A 575 17.53 -2.33 -14.73
C PHE A 575 17.53 -1.25 -15.85
N SER A 576 18.62 -0.50 -16.10
CA SER A 576 18.56 0.87 -16.68
C SER A 576 19.38 1.10 -17.97
N ALA A 577 19.79 2.34 -18.29
CA ALA A 577 20.25 2.91 -19.59
C ALA A 577 21.10 4.21 -19.44
N ASN A 578 21.39 4.87 -20.56
CA ASN A 578 22.26 6.06 -20.80
C ASN A 578 23.69 5.99 -20.23
N ASN A 579 24.27 4.80 -20.33
CA ASN A 579 25.47 4.38 -19.61
C ASN A 579 26.83 4.48 -20.32
N GLY A 580 26.97 4.75 -21.64
CA GLY A 580 28.33 4.93 -22.25
C GLY A 580 28.57 4.59 -23.75
N THR A 581 29.03 3.37 -24.08
CA THR A 581 29.69 3.01 -25.38
C THR A 581 28.84 2.75 -26.65
N GLN A 582 28.33 1.53 -26.94
CA GLN A 582 28.04 1.09 -28.32
C GLN A 582 26.56 1.04 -28.74
N GLY A 583 25.62 0.70 -27.83
CA GLY A 583 24.17 0.89 -28.06
C GLY A 583 23.31 0.83 -26.78
N THR A 584 23.66 -0.04 -25.82
CA THR A 584 23.28 0.04 -24.39
C THR A 584 24.05 -1.01 -23.58
N GLU A 585 24.05 -2.22 -24.11
CA GLU A 585 24.64 -3.47 -23.63
C GLU A 585 24.55 -3.72 -22.13
N LEU A 586 23.35 -4.08 -21.64
CA LEU A 586 23.16 -4.69 -20.32
C LEU A 586 23.26 -6.21 -20.37
N TRP A 587 23.63 -6.85 -19.26
CA TRP A 587 24.21 -8.20 -19.28
C TRP A 587 23.27 -9.26 -18.67
N LYS A 588 23.80 -10.44 -18.32
CA LYS A 588 23.19 -11.36 -17.35
C LYS A 588 24.30 -12.06 -16.60
N SER A 589 24.38 -11.79 -15.31
CA SER A 589 25.42 -12.21 -14.38
C SER A 589 24.87 -12.04 -12.96
N ASP A 590 25.70 -12.06 -11.92
CA ASP A 590 25.17 -12.12 -10.55
C ASP A 590 25.95 -11.27 -9.51
N GLY A 591 27.28 -11.11 -9.59
CA GLY A 591 28.02 -10.00 -8.95
C GLY A 591 29.55 -9.93 -9.10
N THR A 592 30.31 -11.00 -9.39
CA THR A 592 31.81 -10.96 -9.37
C THR A 592 32.51 -11.85 -10.39
N ALA A 593 33.73 -11.43 -10.79
CA ALA A 593 34.60 -12.04 -11.79
C ALA A 593 34.79 -13.57 -11.67
N ALA A 594 34.17 -14.31 -12.61
CA ALA A 594 34.37 -15.73 -12.86
C ALA A 594 34.17 -16.12 -14.34
N GLY A 595 33.21 -15.47 -15.03
CA GLY A 595 32.97 -15.60 -16.47
C GLY A 595 31.57 -15.10 -16.84
N THR A 596 31.46 -13.90 -17.42
CA THR A 596 30.21 -13.31 -17.94
C THR A 596 30.54 -12.26 -19.00
N VAL A 597 29.56 -11.91 -19.84
CA VAL A 597 29.58 -10.71 -20.71
C VAL A 597 28.14 -10.35 -21.20
N LEU A 598 27.92 -9.18 -21.82
CA LEU A 598 26.63 -8.58 -22.28
C LEU A 598 25.55 -9.51 -22.89
N VAL A 599 24.26 -9.11 -22.76
CA VAL A 599 23.09 -9.98 -23.03
C VAL A 599 21.85 -9.32 -23.67
N LYS A 600 21.63 -8.00 -23.54
CA LYS A 600 21.00 -7.28 -24.65
C LYS A 600 21.73 -5.99 -24.99
N ASP A 601 22.51 -5.93 -26.08
CA ASP A 601 22.90 -6.96 -27.10
C ASP A 601 21.84 -7.41 -28.14
N VAL A 602 21.87 -6.79 -29.34
CA VAL A 602 21.58 -7.41 -30.66
C VAL A 602 21.85 -6.41 -31.81
N TYR A 603 21.50 -5.12 -31.63
CA TYR A 603 21.94 -3.97 -32.46
C TYR A 603 23.50 -4.07 -32.55
N PRO A 604 24.19 -4.14 -33.74
CA PRO A 604 25.56 -4.71 -33.76
C PRO A 604 26.75 -3.88 -34.31
N SER A 605 26.65 -2.58 -34.63
CA SER A 605 27.80 -1.75 -35.11
C SER A 605 27.72 -0.24 -34.78
N SER A 606 27.63 0.10 -33.48
CA SER A 606 27.66 1.46 -32.90
C SER A 606 26.56 2.46 -33.29
N GLY A 607 25.78 2.93 -32.31
CA GLY A 607 24.66 3.87 -32.50
C GLY A 607 23.85 4.17 -31.23
N ASP A 608 22.67 4.75 -31.42
CA ASP A 608 21.71 5.16 -30.37
C ASP A 608 20.38 4.40 -30.50
N ALA A 609 19.71 4.16 -29.38
CA ALA A 609 18.44 3.42 -29.26
C ALA A 609 17.56 3.96 -28.10
N TYR A 610 16.28 3.59 -28.07
CA TYR A 610 15.27 4.19 -27.18
C TYR A 610 15.04 3.43 -25.86
N VAL A 611 15.02 2.10 -25.89
CA VAL A 611 15.33 1.20 -24.74
C VAL A 611 14.44 1.45 -23.50
N ASP A 612 13.15 1.77 -23.70
CA ASP A 612 12.48 2.65 -22.73
C ASP A 612 11.77 1.98 -21.53
N LEU A 613 10.94 0.94 -21.76
CA LEU A 613 10.00 0.45 -20.74
C LEU A 613 9.48 -1.00 -20.90
N PHE A 614 9.16 -1.67 -19.78
CA PHE A 614 9.17 -3.14 -19.65
C PHE A 614 8.37 -3.68 -18.44
N ILE A 615 7.45 -4.66 -18.61
CA ILE A 615 6.88 -5.49 -17.50
C ILE A 615 6.52 -6.96 -17.95
N ASN A 616 5.79 -7.84 -17.22
CA ASN A 616 5.95 -9.34 -17.30
C ASN A 616 4.68 -10.25 -17.47
N VAL A 617 4.65 -11.20 -18.43
CA VAL A 617 3.55 -12.19 -18.63
C VAL A 617 3.71 -13.45 -17.79
N ASN A 618 3.91 -13.30 -16.47
CA ASN A 618 3.98 -14.43 -15.53
C ASN A 618 4.93 -15.58 -16.00
N GLY A 619 6.03 -15.25 -16.68
CA GLY A 619 6.91 -16.22 -17.38
C GLY A 619 7.11 -15.99 -18.89
N THR A 620 6.36 -15.09 -19.54
CA THR A 620 6.42 -14.78 -20.99
C THR A 620 6.44 -13.26 -21.26
N LEU A 621 6.64 -12.83 -22.51
CA LEU A 621 7.17 -11.50 -22.86
C LEU A 621 6.69 -11.00 -24.24
N PHE A 622 6.71 -9.68 -24.52
CA PHE A 622 6.38 -9.00 -25.79
C PHE A 622 6.74 -7.49 -25.73
N PHE A 623 7.74 -6.97 -26.46
CA PHE A 623 8.20 -5.55 -26.40
C PHE A 623 8.52 -4.90 -27.78
N VAL A 624 9.79 -4.67 -28.15
CA VAL A 624 10.17 -3.49 -28.97
C VAL A 624 11.44 -3.71 -29.83
N ALA A 625 11.72 -2.83 -30.80
CA ALA A 625 12.89 -2.91 -31.70
C ALA A 625 13.43 -1.52 -32.20
N SER A 626 14.69 -1.48 -32.66
CA SER A 626 15.49 -0.34 -33.17
C SER A 626 16.28 -0.68 -34.46
N ASP A 627 16.36 0.24 -35.44
CA ASP A 627 17.05 0.18 -36.77
C ASP A 627 16.75 1.52 -37.53
N GLY A 628 16.48 1.54 -38.84
CA GLY A 628 16.14 2.74 -39.63
C GLY A 628 14.76 3.44 -39.47
N VAL A 629 13.60 2.75 -39.36
CA VAL A 629 12.26 3.42 -39.37
C VAL A 629 11.23 3.01 -38.29
N ASN A 630 10.73 1.77 -38.28
CA ASN A 630 9.72 1.22 -37.35
C ASN A 630 8.41 2.02 -37.24
N GLY A 631 8.12 2.66 -36.11
CA GLY A 631 6.99 2.24 -35.26
C GLY A 631 7.26 0.90 -34.55
N ARG A 632 7.50 0.93 -33.24
CA ARG A 632 8.53 0.15 -32.54
C ARG A 632 8.09 -1.26 -32.08
N GLU A 633 8.30 -2.26 -32.92
CA GLU A 633 7.53 -3.51 -32.88
C GLU A 633 8.14 -4.74 -32.15
N LEU A 634 7.26 -5.74 -31.92
CA LEU A 634 7.28 -6.76 -30.87
C LEU A 634 8.42 -7.81 -30.86
N TRP A 635 8.78 -8.32 -32.05
CA TRP A 635 9.76 -9.40 -32.35
C TRP A 635 9.76 -10.65 -31.45
N LYS A 636 10.26 -10.50 -30.22
CA LYS A 636 10.25 -11.45 -29.10
C LYS A 636 11.07 -12.72 -29.26
N SER A 637 12.39 -12.60 -29.13
CA SER A 637 13.32 -13.58 -28.56
C SER A 637 12.84 -14.08 -27.17
N ASP A 638 13.44 -15.16 -26.62
CA ASP A 638 13.00 -15.79 -25.36
C ASP A 638 14.14 -16.15 -24.39
N GLY A 639 15.31 -15.50 -24.50
CA GLY A 639 16.34 -15.42 -23.45
C GLY A 639 17.71 -16.05 -23.66
N THR A 640 17.87 -16.89 -24.70
CA THR A 640 19.13 -17.02 -25.46
C THR A 640 19.39 -15.76 -26.29
N THR A 641 20.58 -15.59 -26.88
CA THR A 641 20.97 -14.40 -27.64
C THR A 641 20.15 -14.22 -28.93
N ALA A 642 19.97 -15.29 -29.71
CA ALA A 642 19.33 -15.23 -31.03
C ALA A 642 18.64 -16.55 -31.43
N GLY A 643 17.68 -16.47 -32.37
CA GLY A 643 16.95 -17.62 -32.92
C GLY A 643 15.67 -17.18 -33.64
N THR A 644 15.81 -16.68 -34.87
CA THR A 644 14.86 -15.73 -35.47
C THR A 644 13.90 -16.32 -36.52
N MET A 645 12.75 -15.67 -36.75
CA MET A 645 11.73 -16.02 -37.76
C MET A 645 10.76 -14.86 -38.03
N MET A 646 10.07 -14.89 -39.18
CA MET A 646 9.31 -13.76 -39.77
C MET A 646 7.78 -13.96 -39.77
N VAL A 647 6.98 -12.88 -39.67
CA VAL A 647 5.50 -12.91 -39.57
C VAL A 647 4.74 -11.91 -40.48
N LYS A 648 4.21 -10.75 -40.02
CA LYS A 648 3.15 -10.00 -40.76
C LYS A 648 2.92 -8.53 -40.31
N ASP A 649 2.56 -7.66 -41.27
CA ASP A 649 2.38 -6.19 -41.24
C ASP A 649 1.06 -5.62 -40.62
N ILE A 650 1.08 -4.38 -40.10
CA ILE A 650 -0.06 -3.51 -39.68
C ILE A 650 0.39 -2.03 -39.70
N TYR A 651 -0.20 -1.05 -38.97
CA TYR A 651 0.50 0.26 -38.79
C TYR A 651 1.82 0.03 -38.03
N SER A 652 2.80 0.85 -38.36
CA SER A 652 4.20 0.53 -38.55
C SER A 652 4.91 1.86 -38.83
N GLY A 653 5.26 2.16 -40.10
CA GLY A 653 5.58 3.52 -40.55
C GLY A 653 7.02 3.96 -40.31
N SER A 654 7.18 5.12 -39.65
CA SER A 654 8.46 5.77 -39.36
C SER A 654 8.28 6.94 -38.38
N PHE A 655 7.38 6.81 -37.39
CA PHE A 655 6.82 7.93 -36.62
C PHE A 655 6.59 7.58 -35.14
N ASP A 656 6.40 8.63 -34.33
CA ASP A 656 5.76 8.57 -33.02
C ASP A 656 4.22 8.64 -33.12
N SER A 657 3.53 8.44 -31.99
CA SER A 657 2.07 8.61 -31.86
C SER A 657 1.63 9.42 -30.63
N GLY A 658 2.56 9.96 -29.83
CA GLY A 658 2.31 10.98 -28.81
C GLY A 658 2.32 10.48 -27.35
N ILE A 659 3.27 9.61 -27.01
CA ILE A 659 3.16 8.67 -25.88
C ILE A 659 3.62 9.14 -24.49
N ASN A 660 3.05 8.53 -23.44
CA ASN A 660 3.69 8.20 -22.15
C ASN A 660 2.96 7.01 -21.44
N ASN A 661 2.46 5.97 -22.13
CA ASN A 661 1.22 5.27 -21.70
C ASN A 661 1.34 3.78 -21.25
N MET A 662 1.94 3.44 -20.10
CA MET A 662 2.09 2.05 -19.58
C MET A 662 1.22 1.73 -18.31
N THR A 663 1.31 0.52 -17.70
CA THR A 663 1.00 0.16 -16.28
C THR A 663 1.37 -1.31 -15.93
N ASN A 664 0.84 -1.96 -14.88
CA ASN A 664 1.17 -3.33 -14.38
C ASN A 664 -0.01 -4.06 -13.68
N VAL A 665 -1.27 -3.69 -13.97
CA VAL A 665 -2.50 -4.00 -13.19
C VAL A 665 -3.02 -5.46 -13.28
N ASN A 666 -3.78 -5.90 -12.26
CA ASN A 666 -3.85 -7.29 -11.74
C ASN A 666 -4.31 -8.41 -12.70
N GLY A 667 -5.25 -8.15 -13.60
CA GLY A 667 -6.02 -9.24 -14.24
C GLY A 667 -5.54 -9.66 -15.62
N THR A 668 -4.57 -8.92 -16.19
CA THR A 668 -4.45 -8.85 -17.65
C THR A 668 -3.10 -8.31 -18.12
N LEU A 669 -2.61 -8.78 -19.28
CA LEU A 669 -1.55 -8.12 -20.06
C LEU A 669 -2.19 -7.10 -21.00
N PHE A 670 -1.57 -5.93 -21.06
CA PHE A 670 -1.89 -4.80 -21.91
C PHE A 670 -0.59 -4.06 -22.35
N PHE A 671 0.01 -4.46 -23.48
CA PHE A 671 1.20 -3.88 -24.16
C PHE A 671 0.99 -2.42 -24.66
N ALA A 672 1.78 -1.88 -25.60
CA ALA A 672 1.25 -0.94 -26.62
C ALA A 672 1.85 -1.24 -28.01
N VAL A 673 1.78 -0.29 -28.95
CA VAL A 673 1.82 -0.49 -30.42
C VAL A 673 0.53 -1.17 -30.95
N ASN A 674 0.16 -0.93 -32.23
CA ASN A 674 -1.24 -0.95 -32.69
C ASN A 674 -1.51 -1.61 -34.06
N ASP A 675 -2.73 -2.16 -34.21
CA ASP A 675 -3.41 -2.37 -35.51
C ASP A 675 -3.35 -1.09 -36.39
N GLY A 676 -3.72 0.08 -35.82
CA GLY A 676 -3.09 1.35 -36.16
C GLY A 676 -3.92 2.64 -36.18
N VAL A 677 -5.21 2.55 -36.48
CA VAL A 677 -5.68 3.18 -37.73
C VAL A 677 -6.73 4.26 -37.59
N ASN A 678 -7.87 4.00 -36.97
CA ASN A 678 -8.69 5.11 -36.52
C ASN A 678 -8.00 5.71 -35.29
N GLY A 679 -7.51 4.92 -34.33
CA GLY A 679 -6.61 5.37 -33.26
C GLY A 679 -6.36 4.33 -32.16
N TYR A 680 -6.61 4.74 -30.92
CA TYR A 680 -6.14 4.15 -29.68
C TYR A 680 -7.34 3.74 -28.82
N GLU A 681 -7.52 2.47 -28.39
CA GLU A 681 -8.89 2.04 -28.00
C GLU A 681 -9.27 0.94 -26.95
N LEU A 682 -9.98 -0.17 -27.26
CA LEU A 682 -10.78 -0.91 -26.24
C LEU A 682 -10.74 -2.45 -26.33
N TRP A 683 -10.61 -3.07 -25.15
CA TRP A 683 -9.93 -4.36 -24.94
C TRP A 683 -10.84 -5.57 -24.61
N LYS A 684 -10.27 -6.58 -23.93
CA LYS A 684 -10.90 -7.72 -23.22
C LYS A 684 -12.13 -8.35 -23.92
N SER A 685 -11.87 -9.38 -24.71
CA SER A 685 -12.18 -10.74 -24.21
C SER A 685 -10.95 -11.30 -23.47
N ASP A 686 -11.11 -12.19 -22.50
CA ASP A 686 -10.00 -12.54 -21.58
C ASP A 686 -9.04 -13.63 -22.07
N GLY A 687 -8.59 -13.50 -23.32
CA GLY A 687 -7.69 -14.45 -24.00
C GLY A 687 -6.22 -14.44 -23.55
N THR A 688 -5.42 -15.29 -24.20
CA THR A 688 -4.19 -15.91 -23.66
C THR A 688 -3.01 -15.99 -24.64
N THR A 689 -1.77 -16.01 -24.14
CA THR A 689 -0.51 -15.65 -24.83
C THR A 689 -0.68 -14.54 -25.86
N ALA A 690 -0.92 -14.87 -27.13
CA ALA A 690 -1.17 -13.88 -28.17
C ALA A 690 -2.56 -13.27 -28.04
N GLY A 691 -2.61 -11.98 -27.75
CA GLY A 691 -3.82 -11.15 -27.79
C GLY A 691 -3.57 -9.84 -28.50
N THR A 692 -3.06 -9.97 -29.73
CA THR A 692 -2.49 -8.95 -30.61
C THR A 692 -3.56 -8.05 -31.28
N ILE A 693 -4.44 -7.38 -30.50
CA ILE A 693 -5.55 -6.59 -31.05
C ILE A 693 -5.97 -5.28 -30.32
N LEU A 694 -6.77 -4.49 -31.08
CA LEU A 694 -7.68 -3.40 -30.67
C LEU A 694 -9.11 -3.58 -31.32
N VAL A 695 -9.25 -3.63 -32.67
CA VAL A 695 -10.39 -4.05 -33.59
C VAL A 695 -11.45 -3.09 -34.31
N LYS A 696 -12.39 -2.37 -33.68
CA LYS A 696 -13.63 -1.69 -34.26
C LYS A 696 -13.92 -0.18 -33.95
N ASP A 697 -14.67 0.26 -32.90
CA ASP A 697 -14.83 1.71 -32.49
C ASP A 697 -15.51 2.09 -31.11
N ILE A 698 -14.96 3.13 -30.42
CA ILE A 698 -15.47 4.09 -29.43
C ILE A 698 -15.89 5.34 -30.19
N ARG A 699 -15.32 5.61 -31.38
CA ARG A 699 -15.69 6.75 -32.23
C ARG A 699 -15.63 6.45 -33.74
N SER A 700 -16.70 5.91 -34.31
CA SER A 700 -16.91 5.83 -35.77
C SER A 700 -17.21 7.21 -36.40
N GLY A 701 -16.24 8.13 -36.31
CA GLY A 701 -16.31 9.53 -36.74
C GLY A 701 -14.94 10.09 -37.11
N ALA A 702 -14.64 11.34 -36.72
CA ALA A 702 -13.30 11.94 -36.79
C ALA A 702 -13.25 13.23 -35.92
N LEU A 703 -12.21 13.42 -35.09
CA LEU A 703 -11.87 14.74 -34.51
C LEU A 703 -10.56 14.78 -33.68
N GLY A 704 -10.05 13.63 -33.23
CA GLY A 704 -9.18 13.56 -32.05
C GLY A 704 -10.00 13.43 -30.75
N SER A 705 -9.56 12.51 -29.88
CA SER A 705 -10.30 11.97 -28.72
C SER A 705 -9.45 11.76 -27.45
N TYR A 706 -8.13 11.99 -27.51
CA TYR A 706 -7.15 11.99 -26.40
C TYR A 706 -7.03 10.68 -25.57
N PRO A 707 -5.95 9.88 -25.73
CA PRO A 707 -5.67 8.63 -25.01
C PRO A 707 -4.44 8.72 -24.08
N ILE A 708 -4.61 8.27 -22.84
CA ILE A 708 -4.06 8.92 -21.64
C ILE A 708 -4.06 8.09 -20.32
N ASN A 709 -2.92 7.49 -19.94
CA ASN A 709 -2.66 6.77 -18.67
C ASN A 709 -3.25 5.35 -18.58
N MET A 710 -3.29 4.75 -17.37
CA MET A 710 -3.83 3.41 -17.08
C MET A 710 -4.06 3.16 -15.55
N ILE A 711 -5.23 2.63 -15.19
CA ILE A 711 -5.69 2.27 -13.83
C ILE A 711 -6.97 1.40 -13.86
N GLY A 712 -7.04 0.18 -13.29
CA GLY A 712 -8.16 -0.72 -13.66
C GLY A 712 -8.76 -1.74 -12.73
N VAL A 713 -10.01 -2.14 -13.00
CA VAL A 713 -11.01 -2.80 -12.13
C VAL A 713 -10.86 -4.30 -11.96
N GLY A 714 -11.18 -4.78 -10.74
CA GLY A 714 -11.32 -6.14 -10.21
C GLY A 714 -11.63 -7.32 -11.16
N SER A 715 -12.22 -7.09 -12.34
CA SER A 715 -12.09 -8.05 -13.45
C SER A 715 -12.40 -7.52 -14.87
N THR A 716 -13.37 -6.62 -15.08
CA THR A 716 -14.11 -6.47 -16.37
C THR A 716 -13.39 -5.75 -17.53
N LEU A 717 -13.68 -4.47 -17.85
CA LEU A 717 -13.00 -3.73 -18.94
C LEU A 717 -13.20 -2.20 -18.95
N TYR A 718 -12.10 -1.46 -19.03
CA TYR A 718 -11.98 -0.01 -18.80
C TYR A 718 -10.85 0.61 -19.68
N PHE A 719 -10.82 1.94 -19.88
CA PHE A 719 -9.92 2.71 -20.81
C PHE A 719 -10.13 4.26 -20.69
N VAL A 720 -9.60 5.09 -21.62
CA VAL A 720 -10.16 6.37 -22.13
C VAL A 720 -9.88 6.51 -23.61
N ALA A 721 -10.98 6.72 -24.34
CA ALA A 721 -11.04 7.73 -25.39
C ALA A 721 -12.37 8.46 -25.27
N ALA A 722 -12.46 9.70 -25.76
CA ALA A 722 -13.74 10.35 -26.05
C ALA A 722 -14.48 9.64 -27.21
N ASP A 723 -15.82 9.47 -27.13
CA ASP A 723 -16.66 9.11 -28.29
C ASP A 723 -17.08 10.33 -29.11
N GLY A 724 -17.06 11.53 -28.51
CA GLY A 724 -17.41 12.76 -29.20
C GLY A 724 -18.89 13.19 -29.27
N PHE A 725 -19.81 12.63 -28.47
CA PHE A 725 -21.26 12.85 -28.61
C PHE A 725 -21.89 13.80 -27.60
N SER A 726 -22.43 13.31 -26.47
CA SER A 726 -22.22 14.12 -25.27
C SER A 726 -20.69 14.15 -25.11
N GLY A 727 -20.15 15.36 -24.97
CA GLY A 727 -19.25 15.92 -25.98
C GLY A 727 -17.95 15.15 -26.21
N HIS A 728 -17.52 14.37 -25.23
CA HIS A 728 -16.24 13.69 -25.16
C HIS A 728 -16.39 12.23 -24.72
N GLU A 729 -17.41 11.54 -25.25
CA GLU A 729 -18.06 10.35 -24.68
C GLU A 729 -17.34 8.96 -24.62
N LEU A 730 -18.02 7.81 -24.80
CA LEU A 730 -17.50 6.41 -24.85
C LEU A 730 -18.53 5.46 -25.52
N TRP A 731 -18.20 4.57 -26.47
CA TRP A 731 -19.11 3.48 -26.93
C TRP A 731 -18.73 2.06 -26.42
N LYS A 732 -19.74 1.22 -26.05
CA LYS A 732 -19.51 -0.03 -25.27
C LYS A 732 -20.42 -1.22 -25.59
N SER A 733 -20.19 -2.33 -24.86
CA SER A 733 -21.20 -3.33 -24.42
C SER A 733 -21.07 -3.62 -22.90
N ASP A 734 -21.77 -4.52 -22.19
CA ASP A 734 -22.65 -5.66 -22.54
C ASP A 734 -21.96 -6.88 -23.21
N GLY A 735 -22.71 -7.79 -23.82
CA GLY A 735 -22.22 -8.90 -24.64
C GLY A 735 -23.24 -9.41 -25.67
N THR A 736 -24.39 -8.71 -25.82
CA THR A 736 -25.54 -9.13 -26.63
C THR A 736 -26.12 -7.95 -27.42
N THR A 737 -26.99 -7.13 -26.79
CA THR A 737 -27.54 -5.88 -27.33
C THR A 737 -27.92 -4.96 -26.16
N ALA A 738 -27.30 -3.78 -26.08
CA ALA A 738 -27.56 -2.81 -25.00
C ALA A 738 -27.82 -1.39 -25.54
N GLY A 739 -27.87 -0.42 -24.63
CA GLY A 739 -27.97 1.01 -24.91
C GLY A 739 -27.05 1.84 -23.98
N THR A 740 -27.37 3.12 -23.84
CA THR A 740 -26.56 4.25 -23.32
C THR A 740 -26.11 4.17 -21.84
N VAL A 741 -25.44 3.08 -21.43
CA VAL A 741 -25.09 2.78 -20.01
C VAL A 741 -23.64 2.32 -19.75
N MET A 742 -22.66 2.73 -20.58
CA MET A 742 -21.51 3.54 -20.12
C MET A 742 -20.82 3.09 -18.81
N VAL A 743 -20.53 3.98 -17.86
CA VAL A 743 -21.17 3.84 -16.54
C VAL A 743 -22.53 4.58 -16.59
N LYS A 744 -22.67 5.87 -16.21
CA LYS A 744 -23.55 6.81 -16.95
C LYS A 744 -23.30 8.31 -16.74
N ASP A 745 -23.61 9.03 -17.80
CA ASP A 745 -23.60 10.47 -18.01
C ASP A 745 -24.78 11.16 -17.30
N ILE A 746 -24.54 11.84 -16.19
CA ILE A 746 -25.36 12.98 -15.78
C ILE A 746 -24.45 14.17 -15.39
N TRP A 747 -23.58 14.61 -16.30
CA TRP A 747 -23.59 16.02 -16.71
C TRP A 747 -23.70 15.96 -18.23
N ASN A 748 -24.94 16.09 -18.68
CA ASN A 748 -25.35 15.63 -19.99
C ASN A 748 -24.88 16.56 -21.12
N GLY A 749 -24.72 15.99 -22.32
CA GLY A 749 -25.00 16.65 -23.59
C GLY A 749 -23.87 17.45 -24.23
N SER A 750 -23.17 18.30 -23.47
CA SER A 750 -22.02 19.08 -23.98
C SER A 750 -21.20 19.80 -22.89
N ASN A 751 -21.29 19.39 -21.63
CA ASN A 751 -20.63 20.01 -20.48
C ASN A 751 -20.60 19.01 -19.29
N GLY A 752 -19.72 19.18 -18.30
CA GLY A 752 -19.26 18.05 -17.45
C GLY A 752 -18.00 18.25 -16.58
N ALA A 753 -17.32 17.21 -16.10
CA ALA A 753 -17.77 15.87 -15.67
C ALA A 753 -16.57 14.96 -15.33
N SER A 754 -16.22 13.98 -16.19
CA SER A 754 -15.43 12.73 -16.02
C SER A 754 -14.73 12.43 -14.66
N PRO A 755 -14.86 11.21 -14.10
CA PRO A 755 -14.09 10.81 -12.93
C PRO A 755 -12.56 10.91 -13.12
N ASN A 756 -11.90 11.79 -12.39
CA ASN A 756 -10.57 11.46 -11.87
C ASN A 756 -10.73 10.73 -10.53
N SER A 757 -9.75 10.84 -9.61
CA SER A 757 -9.40 9.87 -8.55
C SER A 757 -10.03 8.49 -8.66
N MET A 758 -10.00 7.94 -9.89
CA MET A 758 -10.43 6.58 -10.17
C MET A 758 -9.58 5.65 -9.33
N VAL A 759 -10.20 4.67 -8.67
CA VAL A 759 -9.64 3.90 -7.56
C VAL A 759 -10.73 2.97 -6.99
N ASN A 760 -10.76 2.72 -5.68
CA ASN A 760 -10.28 1.52 -5.07
C ASN A 760 -10.50 1.55 -3.49
N HIS A 761 -11.75 1.43 -2.97
CA HIS A 761 -12.20 0.80 -1.69
C HIS A 761 -13.31 -0.32 -1.84
N ASN A 762 -13.29 -1.44 -1.12
CA ASN A 762 -14.30 -2.55 -0.98
C ASN A 762 -15.23 -2.96 -2.17
N GLY A 763 -14.66 -3.44 -3.29
CA GLY A 763 -15.32 -4.32 -4.28
C GLY A 763 -16.39 -3.75 -5.24
N THR A 764 -17.43 -3.07 -4.75
CA THR A 764 -18.64 -2.69 -5.53
C THR A 764 -18.43 -1.47 -6.44
N LEU A 765 -17.43 -1.51 -7.33
CA LEU A 765 -16.96 -0.47 -8.29
C LEU A 765 -17.72 0.86 -8.28
N PHE A 766 -17.08 1.94 -7.83
CA PHE A 766 -17.74 3.24 -7.72
C PHE A 766 -17.47 4.08 -8.99
N PHE A 767 -17.89 5.34 -9.01
CA PHE A 767 -17.74 6.29 -10.13
C PHE A 767 -18.06 7.72 -9.65
N THR A 768 -17.64 8.74 -10.42
CA THR A 768 -17.77 10.17 -10.06
C THR A 768 -18.31 11.01 -11.23
N ALA A 769 -17.48 11.86 -11.84
CA ALA A 769 -17.77 13.03 -12.69
C ALA A 769 -18.59 14.20 -12.08
N ASN A 770 -18.20 15.48 -12.26
CA ASN A 770 -19.09 16.66 -12.00
C ASN A 770 -20.46 16.48 -12.70
N ASP A 771 -21.56 16.90 -12.09
CA ASP A 771 -22.93 16.84 -12.61
C ASP A 771 -23.46 18.16 -13.20
N GLY A 772 -22.74 19.26 -12.99
CA GLY A 772 -23.13 20.60 -13.46
C GLY A 772 -24.20 21.27 -12.63
N VAL A 773 -24.57 20.68 -11.49
CA VAL A 773 -25.65 21.17 -10.63
C VAL A 773 -25.15 21.38 -9.20
N ASN A 774 -24.39 20.41 -8.69
CA ASN A 774 -23.89 20.40 -7.33
C ASN A 774 -22.38 20.20 -7.39
N GLY A 775 -21.98 19.11 -8.02
CA GLY A 775 -20.64 18.98 -8.52
C GLY A 775 -19.59 18.70 -7.46
N SER A 776 -19.92 18.22 -6.24
CA SER A 776 -18.87 17.75 -5.31
C SER A 776 -19.14 16.68 -4.21
N GLU A 777 -20.04 15.67 -4.29
CA GLU A 777 -19.94 14.37 -3.53
C GLU A 777 -21.12 13.39 -3.72
N LEU A 778 -21.67 12.85 -2.62
CA LEU A 778 -21.29 11.48 -2.23
C LEU A 778 -22.03 10.44 -3.05
N TRP A 779 -23.26 10.81 -3.45
CA TRP A 779 -24.09 10.21 -4.50
C TRP A 779 -23.95 8.65 -4.60
N LYS A 780 -24.27 7.93 -5.71
CA LYS A 780 -24.48 6.45 -5.64
C LYS A 780 -24.36 5.69 -7.01
N SER A 781 -23.54 4.59 -7.12
CA SER A 781 -23.43 3.55 -8.20
C SER A 781 -22.50 2.34 -7.88
N ASP A 782 -22.22 1.44 -8.83
CA ASP A 782 -21.63 0.09 -8.65
C ASP A 782 -21.00 -0.47 -9.95
N GLY A 783 -20.74 0.42 -10.92
CA GLY A 783 -20.39 0.06 -12.29
C GLY A 783 -21.57 0.01 -13.26
N THR A 784 -22.78 0.32 -12.81
CA THR A 784 -23.99 0.51 -13.63
C THR A 784 -24.48 1.97 -13.63
N ASP A 785 -25.28 2.34 -14.63
CA ASP A 785 -26.08 3.59 -14.64
C ASP A 785 -26.99 3.75 -13.41
N ALA A 786 -27.51 2.64 -12.91
CA ALA A 786 -28.64 2.66 -12.00
C ALA A 786 -28.26 2.52 -10.54
N GLY A 787 -26.98 2.29 -10.19
CA GLY A 787 -26.58 2.02 -8.80
C GLY A 787 -26.75 3.21 -7.82
N THR A 788 -27.58 4.18 -8.21
CA THR A 788 -28.09 5.38 -7.57
C THR A 788 -29.29 5.22 -6.63
N VAL A 789 -29.21 5.96 -5.51
CA VAL A 789 -30.30 6.66 -4.82
C VAL A 789 -29.71 7.96 -4.26
N MET A 790 -30.54 8.96 -3.89
CA MET A 790 -30.04 10.27 -3.43
C MET A 790 -29.07 10.17 -2.24
N VAL A 791 -27.81 10.56 -2.47
CA VAL A 791 -26.69 10.55 -1.51
C VAL A 791 -25.79 11.80 -1.72
N LYS A 792 -24.88 12.10 -0.78
CA LYS A 792 -24.79 13.38 -0.03
C LYS A 792 -24.42 14.69 -0.76
N ASP A 793 -24.95 15.79 -0.19
CA ASP A 793 -24.50 17.18 -0.23
C ASP A 793 -24.19 17.67 1.18
N ILE A 794 -23.23 18.56 1.35
CA ILE A 794 -22.90 19.27 2.58
C ILE A 794 -22.77 20.76 2.28
N PHE A 795 -21.96 21.18 1.30
CA PHE A 795 -21.98 22.57 0.83
C PHE A 795 -23.07 22.75 -0.18
N SER A 796 -24.26 22.82 0.38
CA SER A 796 -25.48 22.93 -0.36
C SER A 796 -25.39 23.94 -1.51
N GLY A 797 -25.72 23.50 -2.73
CA GLY A 797 -25.88 24.38 -3.89
C GLY A 797 -24.81 24.18 -4.98
N VAL A 798 -23.83 25.09 -5.08
CA VAL A 798 -22.71 24.97 -6.03
C VAL A 798 -21.40 25.26 -5.32
N GLY A 799 -20.56 24.24 -5.16
CA GLY A 799 -19.71 24.10 -3.97
C GLY A 799 -18.36 23.39 -4.12
N SER A 800 -17.90 23.26 -5.35
CA SER A 800 -16.54 22.93 -5.79
C SER A 800 -15.43 22.66 -4.73
N SER A 801 -15.14 21.40 -4.32
CA SER A 801 -14.42 21.06 -3.07
C SER A 801 -13.07 20.26 -3.01
N SER A 802 -12.29 20.11 -4.08
CA SER A 802 -11.01 19.40 -4.37
C SER A 802 -10.28 18.45 -3.35
N PRO A 803 -9.90 17.18 -3.68
CA PRO A 803 -8.99 16.31 -2.92
C PRO A 803 -8.04 15.39 -3.79
N SER A 804 -7.75 14.10 -3.47
CA SER A 804 -7.01 13.14 -4.37
C SER A 804 -7.08 11.56 -4.21
N GLN A 805 -7.68 10.91 -3.18
CA GLN A 805 -7.18 9.61 -2.62
C GLN A 805 -8.17 8.59 -1.95
N ILE A 806 -8.00 7.24 -2.05
CA ILE A 806 -8.70 6.14 -1.29
C ILE A 806 -7.99 4.74 -1.21
N VAL A 807 -8.20 3.92 -0.16
CA VAL A 807 -7.87 2.44 -0.02
C VAL A 807 -8.99 1.69 0.80
N SER A 808 -8.89 0.38 1.11
CA SER A 808 -9.71 -0.39 2.09
C SER A 808 -9.14 -0.52 3.54
N VAL A 809 -9.78 0.08 4.57
CA VAL A 809 -9.23 0.22 5.95
C VAL A 809 -9.63 -0.87 6.94
N GLY A 810 -10.53 -1.75 6.53
CA GLY A 810 -11.78 -1.83 7.28
C GLY A 810 -12.86 -1.11 6.48
N ASN A 811 -13.97 -0.73 7.11
CA ASN A 811 -15.22 -0.53 6.36
C ASN A 811 -15.58 0.93 6.05
N ALA A 812 -14.94 1.88 6.72
CA ALA A 812 -15.04 3.28 6.32
C ALA A 812 -14.15 3.53 5.11
N LEU A 813 -14.74 4.04 4.04
CA LEU A 813 -14.07 4.83 3.02
C LEU A 813 -14.04 6.29 3.51
N PHE A 814 -13.26 6.53 4.59
CA PHE A 814 -13.02 7.86 5.15
C PHE A 814 -12.68 8.86 4.02
N PHE A 815 -13.09 10.11 4.14
CA PHE A 815 -13.11 11.05 3.01
C PHE A 815 -12.17 12.25 3.26
N SER A 816 -12.39 13.32 2.51
CA SER A 816 -11.91 14.67 2.69
C SER A 816 -12.98 15.59 2.15
N ALA A 817 -13.41 16.52 2.97
CA ALA A 817 -14.57 17.36 2.74
C ALA A 817 -14.45 18.65 3.52
N THR A 818 -14.82 19.80 2.97
CA THR A 818 -15.16 20.93 3.84
C THR A 818 -16.68 20.97 4.01
N ASN A 819 -17.28 22.00 4.63
CA ASN A 819 -18.74 22.04 4.76
C ASN A 819 -19.46 23.37 4.44
N GLY A 820 -18.99 24.52 4.91
CA GLY A 820 -19.63 25.82 4.72
C GLY A 820 -18.65 26.94 5.02
N VAL A 821 -18.42 27.19 6.31
CA VAL A 821 -17.24 27.91 6.79
C VAL A 821 -16.13 26.91 7.09
N ASP A 822 -16.41 25.97 8.00
CA ASP A 822 -15.50 25.37 8.96
C ASP A 822 -14.23 24.70 8.42
N GLY A 823 -14.21 24.34 7.14
CA GLY A 823 -13.08 23.66 6.55
C GLY A 823 -13.12 22.15 6.74
N LEU A 824 -11.94 21.56 6.75
CA LEU A 824 -11.63 20.15 6.58
C LEU A 824 -11.02 19.46 7.83
N GLU A 825 -11.85 18.89 8.71
CA GLU A 825 -11.44 17.96 9.76
C GLU A 825 -12.19 16.63 9.74
N LEU A 826 -11.53 15.56 10.16
CA LEU A 826 -11.77 14.20 9.66
C LEU A 826 -13.19 13.77 10.00
N TRP A 827 -13.90 13.11 9.10
CA TRP A 827 -15.11 12.34 9.36
C TRP A 827 -14.96 11.02 8.52
N LYS A 828 -15.66 9.93 8.85
CA LYS A 828 -15.35 8.54 8.43
C LYS A 828 -16.34 7.85 7.46
N SER A 829 -16.54 8.40 6.26
CA SER A 829 -17.58 7.94 5.32
C SER A 829 -17.62 6.43 5.10
N ASP A 830 -18.82 5.86 5.11
CA ASP A 830 -19.11 4.46 4.76
C ASP A 830 -19.76 4.34 3.36
N GLY A 831 -19.77 5.43 2.60
CA GLY A 831 -20.44 5.53 1.31
C GLY A 831 -21.94 5.86 1.36
N THR A 832 -22.48 6.13 2.55
CA THR A 832 -23.86 6.61 2.77
C THR A 832 -23.89 8.08 3.23
N VAL A 833 -25.03 8.76 3.09
CA VAL A 833 -25.24 10.14 3.59
C VAL A 833 -24.93 10.29 5.07
N THR A 834 -25.39 9.32 5.85
CA THR A 834 -25.40 9.39 7.32
C THR A 834 -24.08 8.93 7.90
N GLY A 835 -23.50 7.87 7.33
CA GLY A 835 -22.22 7.33 7.75
C GLY A 835 -21.01 8.09 7.20
N THR A 836 -21.25 9.08 6.36
CA THR A 836 -20.45 10.31 6.31
C THR A 836 -20.64 11.04 7.67
N GLN A 837 -19.79 10.68 8.67
CA GLN A 837 -19.98 10.75 10.13
C GLN A 837 -18.71 11.11 10.96
N MET A 838 -18.86 11.81 12.09
CA MET A 838 -17.82 12.26 13.06
C MET A 838 -16.37 11.70 12.96
N VAL A 839 -15.40 12.61 12.74
CA VAL A 839 -14.19 12.73 13.58
C VAL A 839 -14.07 14.14 14.24
N TYR A 840 -13.33 15.18 13.77
CA TYR A 840 -12.87 16.25 14.72
C TYR A 840 -12.79 17.78 14.32
N ASN A 841 -11.99 18.60 15.05
CA ASN A 841 -11.66 20.05 14.91
C ASN A 841 -10.55 20.50 15.91
N ILE A 842 -9.93 21.70 15.80
CA ILE A 842 -9.66 22.53 16.99
C ILE A 842 -10.20 23.97 16.92
N ARG A 843 -9.69 24.82 16.01
CA ARG A 843 -9.76 26.29 16.18
C ARG A 843 -11.21 26.81 16.21
N SER A 844 -11.39 27.84 17.02
CA SER A 844 -12.67 28.36 17.56
C SER A 844 -13.54 29.17 16.61
N ASP A 845 -13.08 29.41 15.38
CA ASP A 845 -13.55 30.51 14.54
C ASP A 845 -13.39 30.16 13.06
N ILE A 846 -12.20 30.37 12.47
CA ILE A 846 -11.88 30.06 11.06
C ILE A 846 -10.50 29.41 10.93
N GLY A 847 -10.17 28.48 11.82
CA GLY A 847 -11.13 27.44 12.26
C GLY A 847 -11.15 26.37 11.20
N ASN A 848 -11.46 26.79 9.97
CA ASN A 848 -10.90 26.30 8.71
C ASN A 848 -9.36 26.45 8.61
N SER A 849 -8.58 25.96 9.58
CA SER A 849 -7.13 26.19 9.65
C SER A 849 -6.20 24.98 9.96
N ALA A 850 -6.58 23.74 9.61
CA ALA A 850 -5.85 22.86 8.65
C ALA A 850 -5.22 21.48 9.10
N PRO A 851 -5.56 20.29 8.49
CA PRO A 851 -4.87 18.98 8.72
C PRO A 851 -4.86 17.76 7.68
N THR A 852 -3.81 16.87 7.53
CA THR A 852 -3.79 15.66 6.58
C THR A 852 -2.97 14.34 6.85
N LEU A 853 -3.44 13.19 6.30
CA LEU A 853 -2.75 12.04 5.64
C LEU A 853 -2.69 10.58 6.21
N LEU A 854 -1.79 9.69 5.72
CA LEU A 854 -2.10 8.29 5.31
C LEU A 854 -0.94 7.22 5.19
N THR A 855 -0.56 6.41 6.20
CA THR A 855 -0.37 4.93 6.01
C THR A 855 -0.74 4.10 7.24
N ARG A 856 -1.83 3.32 7.14
CA ARG A 856 -2.43 2.55 8.24
C ARG A 856 -1.38 1.79 9.08
N LEU A 857 -1.27 2.12 10.36
CA LEU A 857 -0.66 1.22 11.35
C LEU A 857 -1.73 0.50 12.17
N ASN A 858 -1.90 -0.81 11.98
CA ASN A 858 -2.80 -1.64 12.79
C ASN A 858 -4.22 -1.01 12.91
N ASP A 859 -4.58 -0.56 14.11
CA ASP A 859 -5.85 0.09 14.42
C ASP A 859 -5.71 1.62 14.59
N LEU A 860 -4.75 2.26 13.93
CA LEU A 860 -4.50 3.72 14.01
C LEU A 860 -4.63 4.43 12.65
N LEU A 861 -4.99 5.71 12.73
CA LEU A 861 -5.08 6.76 11.70
C LEU A 861 -4.37 8.01 12.27
N LEU A 862 -3.55 8.79 11.55
CA LEU A 862 -3.00 10.06 12.08
C LEU A 862 -2.79 11.03 10.90
N PHE A 863 -2.55 12.33 11.11
CA PHE A 863 -2.61 13.32 10.01
C PHE A 863 -2.11 14.72 10.41
N LYS A 864 -1.17 15.41 9.72
CA LYS A 864 -0.72 16.80 10.06
C LYS A 864 -1.87 17.72 10.47
N ALA A 865 -1.67 18.70 11.33
CA ALA A 865 -2.66 19.41 12.15
C ALA A 865 -1.88 20.24 13.19
N ASP A 866 -2.53 20.81 14.20
CA ASP A 866 -1.91 21.58 15.29
C ASP A 866 -2.62 21.28 16.64
N ASP A 867 -2.32 21.99 17.73
CA ASP A 867 -3.04 21.95 19.01
C ASP A 867 -3.84 23.24 19.30
N GLY A 868 -3.52 24.35 18.65
CA GLY A 868 -4.22 25.63 18.80
C GLY A 868 -4.01 26.36 20.12
N THR A 869 -3.04 25.95 20.96
CA THR A 869 -2.68 26.64 22.20
C THR A 869 -1.21 27.06 22.25
N ALA A 870 -0.30 26.24 21.70
CA ALA A 870 1.14 26.48 21.69
C ALA A 870 1.89 25.83 20.51
N GLY A 871 1.32 24.88 19.74
CA GLY A 871 1.85 24.51 18.42
C GLY A 871 1.47 23.14 17.85
N THR A 872 2.06 22.82 16.69
CA THR A 872 1.93 21.52 16.02
C THR A 872 2.97 20.54 16.54
N GLU A 873 2.61 19.25 16.63
CA GLU A 873 3.53 18.11 16.42
C GLU A 873 2.77 16.77 16.39
N LEU A 874 3.45 15.63 16.19
CA LEU A 874 2.82 14.31 15.92
C LEU A 874 1.70 14.02 16.91
N TRP A 875 0.54 13.59 16.43
CA TRP A 875 -0.74 13.34 17.12
C TRP A 875 -1.33 12.03 16.52
N ALA A 876 -2.45 11.48 17.00
CA ALA A 876 -2.98 10.15 16.67
C ALA A 876 -4.50 9.90 16.86
N LEU A 877 -5.15 9.31 15.86
CA LEU A 877 -6.53 8.81 15.87
C LEU A 877 -6.59 7.28 15.97
N GLN A 878 -7.21 6.79 17.05
CA GLN A 878 -7.59 5.38 17.14
C GLN A 878 -8.70 5.07 16.11
N LEU A 879 -8.45 4.16 15.16
CA LEU A 879 -9.50 3.51 14.39
C LEU A 879 -10.35 2.67 15.35
N GLN A 880 -11.67 2.84 15.28
CA GLN A 880 -12.57 1.82 15.79
C GLN A 880 -12.34 0.55 14.97
N SER A 881 -12.00 -0.54 15.66
CA SER A 881 -12.23 -1.86 15.10
C SER A 881 -13.74 -1.98 14.85
N ASP A 882 -14.15 -2.13 13.58
CA ASP A 882 -15.53 -2.49 13.23
C ASP A 882 -15.89 -3.88 13.81
N VAL A 883 -14.87 -4.65 14.18
CA VAL A 883 -14.93 -5.55 15.33
C VAL A 883 -15.14 -4.73 16.61
N LEU A 884 -16.39 -4.31 16.87
CA LEU A 884 -16.90 -4.42 18.24
C LEU A 884 -16.48 -5.83 18.70
N PRO A 885 -15.73 -5.99 19.81
CA PRO A 885 -15.25 -7.31 20.21
C PRO A 885 -16.46 -8.23 20.30
N ILE A 886 -16.54 -9.20 19.38
CA ILE A 886 -17.74 -10.02 19.14
C ILE A 886 -18.18 -10.54 20.49
N LYS A 887 -19.34 -10.06 20.93
CA LYS A 887 -19.71 -10.23 22.32
C LYS A 887 -20.31 -11.62 22.45
N TRP A 888 -19.42 -12.58 22.70
CA TRP A 888 -19.76 -13.84 23.35
C TRP A 888 -20.48 -13.50 24.66
N LEU A 889 -21.80 -13.40 24.61
CA LEU A 889 -22.62 -13.06 25.76
C LEU A 889 -22.49 -14.16 26.82
N LYS A 890 -22.34 -15.41 26.35
CA LYS A 890 -22.03 -16.59 27.17
C LYS A 890 -21.61 -17.77 26.30
N PHE A 891 -20.67 -18.57 26.80
CA PHE A 891 -20.55 -19.98 26.45
C PHE A 891 -20.60 -20.83 27.73
N ASN A 892 -21.18 -22.03 27.65
CA ASN A 892 -21.26 -22.96 28.76
C ASN A 892 -21.25 -24.41 28.24
N ALA A 893 -20.36 -25.22 28.79
CA ALA A 893 -20.36 -26.68 28.64
C ALA A 893 -20.76 -27.33 29.97
N LYS A 894 -21.69 -28.28 29.94
CA LYS A 894 -22.17 -28.99 31.13
C LYS A 894 -22.35 -30.48 30.82
N LEU A 895 -22.02 -31.35 31.78
CA LEU A 895 -22.37 -32.77 31.68
C LEU A 895 -23.85 -32.99 32.08
N GLY A 896 -24.63 -33.57 31.18
CA GLY A 896 -25.99 -34.03 31.43
C GLY A 896 -26.05 -35.25 32.35
N LEU A 897 -27.24 -35.53 32.89
CA LEU A 897 -27.46 -36.72 33.75
C LEU A 897 -27.34 -38.05 32.97
N ASP A 898 -27.51 -37.99 31.65
CA ASP A 898 -27.29 -39.06 30.67
C ASP A 898 -25.81 -39.22 30.26
N LYS A 899 -24.91 -38.41 30.82
CA LYS A 899 -23.47 -38.32 30.53
C LYS A 899 -23.11 -37.75 29.15
N LYS A 900 -24.03 -37.06 28.48
CA LYS A 900 -23.73 -36.27 27.28
C LYS A 900 -23.20 -34.89 27.65
N ALA A 901 -22.41 -34.25 26.79
CA ALA A 901 -22.02 -32.86 27.01
C ALA A 901 -23.03 -31.92 26.33
N GLU A 902 -23.75 -31.16 27.14
CA GLU A 902 -24.64 -30.07 26.74
C GLU A 902 -23.79 -28.80 26.54
N LEU A 903 -23.67 -28.34 25.30
CA LEU A 903 -23.01 -27.08 24.93
C LEU A 903 -24.07 -26.04 24.59
N THR A 904 -23.96 -24.84 25.17
CA THR A 904 -24.86 -23.71 24.87
C THR A 904 -24.06 -22.43 24.75
N TRP A 905 -24.32 -21.64 23.70
CA TRP A 905 -23.79 -20.27 23.59
C TRP A 905 -24.86 -19.26 23.20
N SER A 906 -24.56 -18.01 23.51
CA SER A 906 -25.33 -16.85 23.12
C SER A 906 -24.37 -15.75 22.68
N VAL A 907 -24.68 -15.13 21.55
CA VAL A 907 -23.77 -14.23 20.83
C VAL A 907 -24.57 -13.19 20.06
N GLU A 908 -23.98 -12.01 19.88
CA GLU A 908 -24.52 -10.95 19.04
C GLU A 908 -23.90 -11.08 17.65
N GLU A 909 -24.71 -11.51 16.67
CA GLU A 909 -24.29 -11.83 15.31
C GLU A 909 -24.35 -10.61 14.40
N SER A 910 -23.29 -10.41 13.62
CA SER A 910 -23.30 -9.57 12.42
C SER A 910 -22.41 -10.23 11.38
N GLU A 911 -22.94 -10.49 10.19
CA GLU A 911 -22.22 -11.09 9.06
C GLU A 911 -21.62 -12.49 9.32
N VAL A 912 -22.16 -13.23 10.30
CA VAL A 912 -21.72 -14.59 10.61
C VAL A 912 -22.21 -15.58 9.55
N ALA A 913 -21.32 -16.44 9.04
CA ALA A 913 -21.66 -17.53 8.13
C ALA A 913 -22.01 -18.83 8.87
N ALA A 914 -21.17 -19.24 9.82
CA ALA A 914 -21.29 -20.54 10.51
C ALA A 914 -20.55 -20.60 11.84
N TYR A 915 -20.80 -21.65 12.61
CA TYR A 915 -20.05 -22.04 13.80
C TYR A 915 -19.47 -23.45 13.64
N GLU A 916 -18.18 -23.63 13.92
CA GLU A 916 -17.57 -24.94 14.10
C GLU A 916 -17.49 -25.25 15.60
N ILE A 917 -18.00 -26.42 15.99
CA ILE A 917 -17.90 -26.92 17.37
C ILE A 917 -16.66 -27.79 17.42
N GLU A 918 -15.73 -27.47 18.30
CA GLU A 918 -14.45 -28.18 18.44
C GLU A 918 -14.27 -28.73 19.85
N SER A 919 -13.55 -29.86 19.97
CA SER A 919 -13.26 -30.50 21.26
C SER A 919 -11.79 -30.91 21.40
N SER A 920 -11.33 -31.10 22.63
CA SER A 920 -9.96 -31.51 22.95
C SER A 920 -9.94 -32.37 24.21
N SER A 921 -9.09 -33.40 24.24
CA SER A 921 -8.77 -34.18 25.45
C SER A 921 -7.81 -33.46 26.41
N GLU A 922 -7.05 -32.49 25.88
CA GLU A 922 -5.86 -31.91 26.52
C GLU A 922 -5.92 -30.38 26.64
N GLY A 923 -6.91 -29.74 26.01
CA GLY A 923 -7.13 -28.29 26.02
C GLY A 923 -6.16 -27.49 25.15
N LYS A 924 -5.43 -28.16 24.23
CA LYS A 924 -4.43 -27.56 23.33
C LYS A 924 -4.76 -27.81 21.87
N THR A 925 -4.73 -29.07 21.46
CA THR A 925 -5.10 -29.49 20.11
C THR A 925 -6.61 -29.72 20.05
N PHE A 926 -7.31 -28.97 19.21
CA PHE A 926 -8.77 -29.04 19.08
C PHE A 926 -9.17 -29.67 17.74
N GLU A 927 -10.07 -30.64 17.80
CA GLU A 927 -10.64 -31.34 16.64
C GLU A 927 -12.10 -30.94 16.43
N LYS A 928 -12.49 -30.76 15.17
CA LYS A 928 -13.85 -30.37 14.76
C LYS A 928 -14.84 -31.53 14.94
N LEU A 929 -15.90 -31.29 15.71
CA LEU A 929 -17.03 -32.21 15.88
C LEU A 929 -18.17 -31.96 14.88
N ALA A 930 -18.52 -30.69 14.66
CA ALA A 930 -19.69 -30.33 13.86
C ALA A 930 -19.61 -28.90 13.29
N THR A 931 -20.51 -28.58 12.37
CA THR A 931 -20.77 -27.21 11.92
C THR A 931 -22.26 -26.89 12.02
N LEU A 932 -22.61 -25.75 12.60
CA LEU A 932 -23.95 -25.16 12.54
C LEU A 932 -23.93 -23.92 11.65
N LYS A 933 -25.04 -23.63 10.96
CA LYS A 933 -25.19 -22.37 10.21
C LYS A 933 -25.60 -21.24 11.14
N SER A 934 -25.23 -20.02 10.76
CA SER A 934 -25.74 -18.78 11.36
C SER A 934 -27.27 -18.68 11.24
N SER A 935 -27.88 -17.97 12.18
CA SER A 935 -29.32 -17.67 12.23
C SER A 935 -29.66 -16.28 11.66
N GLY A 936 -28.63 -15.49 11.34
CA GLY A 936 -28.74 -14.14 10.76
C GLY A 936 -28.66 -13.04 11.81
N ASN A 937 -28.23 -11.84 11.40
CA ASN A 937 -27.82 -10.74 12.29
C ASN A 937 -28.78 -10.47 13.47
N GLY A 938 -28.22 -10.31 14.67
CA GLY A 938 -28.96 -10.10 15.92
C GLY A 938 -28.44 -10.94 17.09
N THR A 939 -29.06 -10.82 18.27
CA THR A 939 -28.72 -11.69 19.42
C THR A 939 -29.33 -13.08 19.23
N ASN A 940 -28.48 -14.09 19.06
CA ASN A 940 -28.90 -15.48 18.82
C ASN A 940 -28.38 -16.45 19.90
N HIS A 941 -29.09 -17.57 20.02
CA HIS A 941 -28.89 -18.59 21.03
C HIS A 941 -28.79 -19.97 20.38
N TYR A 942 -27.74 -20.72 20.72
CA TYR A 942 -27.41 -22.01 20.13
C TYR A 942 -27.23 -23.09 21.18
N GLN A 943 -27.53 -24.32 20.79
CA GLN A 943 -27.29 -25.52 21.58
C GLN A 943 -26.71 -26.62 20.69
N PHE A 944 -25.75 -27.36 21.23
CA PHE A 944 -25.22 -28.59 20.65
C PHE A 944 -25.09 -29.66 21.75
N VAL A 945 -25.21 -30.94 21.37
CA VAL A 945 -25.03 -32.06 22.29
C VAL A 945 -24.00 -33.01 21.71
N ASP A 946 -22.93 -33.26 22.46
CA ASP A 946 -21.99 -34.34 22.20
C ASP A 946 -22.44 -35.59 22.96
N ASP A 947 -22.80 -36.63 22.20
CA ASP A 947 -23.31 -37.91 22.70
C ASP A 947 -22.24 -38.78 23.37
N ALA A 948 -20.95 -38.53 23.10
CA ALA A 948 -19.84 -39.39 23.52
C ALA A 948 -18.62 -38.56 24.02
N PRO A 949 -18.82 -37.64 25.00
CA PRO A 949 -17.80 -36.66 25.36
C PRO A 949 -16.50 -37.29 25.89
N PHE A 950 -16.57 -38.49 26.46
CA PHE A 950 -15.40 -39.21 26.98
C PHE A 950 -15.05 -40.39 26.06
N LEU A 951 -14.13 -40.16 25.13
CA LEU A 951 -13.36 -41.24 24.51
C LEU A 951 -12.68 -42.08 25.60
N LYS A 952 -12.44 -43.37 25.33
CA LYS A 952 -11.92 -44.31 26.34
C LYS A 952 -10.67 -43.72 27.02
N ASP A 953 -10.74 -43.69 28.35
CA ASP A 953 -9.73 -43.23 29.30
C ASP A 953 -9.61 -41.70 29.54
N ASN A 954 -10.37 -40.84 28.82
CA ASN A 954 -10.42 -39.40 29.12
C ASN A 954 -11.27 -39.07 30.36
N LEU A 955 -10.68 -38.32 31.30
CA LEU A 955 -11.34 -37.82 32.52
C LEU A 955 -11.97 -36.43 32.37
N ILE A 956 -11.49 -35.65 31.40
CA ILE A 956 -11.92 -34.28 31.09
C ILE A 956 -11.99 -34.16 29.58
N THR A 957 -12.99 -33.44 29.09
CA THR A 957 -13.08 -33.02 27.67
C THR A 957 -13.35 -31.54 27.62
N TYR A 958 -12.54 -30.83 26.86
CA TYR A 958 -12.61 -29.39 26.64
C TYR A 958 -13.34 -29.11 25.34
N TYR A 959 -14.08 -28.02 25.27
CA TYR A 959 -14.83 -27.57 24.10
C TYR A 959 -14.59 -26.08 23.86
N ARG A 960 -14.61 -25.68 22.60
CA ARG A 960 -14.72 -24.28 22.18
C ARG A 960 -15.58 -24.20 20.92
N ILE A 961 -16.14 -23.03 20.68
CA ILE A 961 -16.88 -22.72 19.46
C ILE A 961 -16.02 -21.76 18.64
N LYS A 962 -15.88 -22.03 17.35
CA LYS A 962 -15.22 -21.18 16.38
C LYS A 962 -16.29 -20.55 15.48
N GLN A 963 -16.48 -19.26 15.62
CA GLN A 963 -17.34 -18.46 14.72
C GLN A 963 -16.59 -18.22 13.41
N ILE A 964 -17.28 -18.31 12.28
CA ILE A 964 -16.76 -18.02 10.92
C ILE A 964 -17.64 -16.94 10.30
N GLU A 965 -17.01 -15.83 9.91
CA GLU A 965 -17.67 -14.71 9.25
C GLU A 965 -17.83 -14.92 7.74
N LEU A 966 -18.74 -14.18 7.09
CA LEU A 966 -18.93 -14.19 5.64
C LEU A 966 -17.67 -13.78 4.85
N ASN A 967 -16.79 -12.98 5.46
CA ASN A 967 -15.49 -12.60 4.89
C ASN A 967 -14.38 -13.68 5.09
N GLY A 968 -14.69 -14.80 5.73
CA GLY A 968 -13.76 -15.92 5.96
C GLY A 968 -12.86 -15.80 7.20
N THR A 969 -12.92 -14.70 7.94
CA THR A 969 -12.25 -14.58 9.25
C THR A 969 -12.94 -15.44 10.32
N SER A 970 -12.27 -15.70 11.44
CA SER A 970 -12.84 -16.52 12.52
C SER A 970 -12.41 -16.08 13.91
N THR A 971 -13.35 -16.13 14.87
CA THR A 971 -13.10 -15.89 16.30
C THR A 971 -13.49 -17.11 17.15
N TYR A 972 -12.97 -17.21 18.37
CA TYR A 972 -13.24 -18.35 19.27
C TYR A 972 -13.94 -17.91 20.55
N SER A 973 -14.79 -18.79 21.08
CA SER A 973 -15.34 -18.66 22.43
C SER A 973 -14.28 -18.93 23.51
N ASP A 974 -14.61 -18.62 24.76
CA ASP A 974 -13.97 -19.22 25.92
C ASP A 974 -13.94 -20.75 25.83
N ILE A 975 -13.01 -21.40 26.54
CA ILE A 975 -12.94 -22.86 26.63
C ILE A 975 -13.82 -23.35 27.78
N GLY A 976 -14.85 -24.13 27.45
CA GLY A 976 -15.67 -24.88 28.39
C GLY A 976 -15.11 -26.29 28.61
N PHE A 977 -15.50 -26.98 29.68
CA PHE A 977 -15.11 -28.38 29.90
C PHE A 977 -16.17 -29.19 30.65
N VAL A 978 -16.16 -30.50 30.45
CA VAL A 978 -16.92 -31.49 31.24
C VAL A 978 -15.96 -32.46 31.92
N LYS A 979 -16.34 -33.01 33.08
CA LYS A 979 -15.51 -33.95 33.87
C LYS A 979 -16.27 -35.24 34.19
N ASN A 980 -15.59 -36.37 34.11
CA ASN A 980 -16.14 -37.68 34.41
C ASN A 980 -15.92 -38.03 35.90
N ASP A 981 -17.00 -38.18 36.67
CA ASP A 981 -16.97 -38.27 38.16
C ASP A 981 -16.60 -39.70 38.66
N ILE A 982 -15.53 -40.28 38.11
CA ILE A 982 -15.12 -41.67 38.32
C ILE A 982 -14.65 -41.93 39.76
N GLY A 983 -15.15 -43.02 40.34
CA GLY A 983 -14.61 -43.64 41.56
C GLY A 983 -14.80 -42.82 42.84
N LYS A 984 -15.71 -41.84 42.83
CA LYS A 984 -16.03 -40.99 43.99
C LYS A 984 -16.53 -41.84 45.15
N VAL A 985 -15.81 -41.78 46.27
CA VAL A 985 -16.21 -42.41 47.54
C VAL A 985 -16.44 -41.40 48.66
N THR A 986 -17.39 -41.72 49.53
CA THR A 986 -17.64 -41.05 50.81
C THR A 986 -17.35 -42.06 51.92
N ILE A 987 -16.64 -41.63 52.97
CA ILE A 987 -16.11 -42.51 54.02
C ILE A 987 -16.59 -42.01 55.38
N PHE A 988 -17.30 -42.84 56.15
CA PHE A 988 -17.82 -42.48 57.47
C PHE A 988 -18.07 -43.72 58.36
N PRO A 989 -18.12 -43.58 59.69
CA PRO A 989 -17.56 -42.46 60.45
C PRO A 989 -16.03 -42.43 60.32
N ASN A 990 -15.46 -41.25 60.49
CA ASN A 990 -14.02 -41.05 60.61
C ASN A 990 -13.79 -39.97 61.67
N PRO A 991 -13.35 -40.31 62.90
CA PRO A 991 -12.74 -41.58 63.29
C PRO A 991 -13.65 -42.83 63.27
N VAL A 992 -13.04 -43.97 62.98
CA VAL A 992 -13.59 -45.32 62.99
C VAL A 992 -13.47 -45.90 64.39
N VAL A 993 -14.58 -46.36 64.97
CA VAL A 993 -14.61 -47.04 66.27
C VAL A 993 -14.74 -48.55 66.07
N ASP A 994 -15.93 -49.03 65.68
CA ASP A 994 -16.27 -50.44 65.41
C ASP A 994 -16.53 -50.73 63.92
N LYS A 995 -17.06 -49.74 63.20
CA LYS A 995 -17.53 -49.83 61.81
C LYS A 995 -16.93 -48.75 60.91
N LEU A 996 -16.73 -49.13 59.65
CA LEU A 996 -16.32 -48.26 58.56
C LEU A 996 -17.26 -48.49 57.38
N THR A 997 -17.96 -47.44 56.98
CA THR A 997 -18.82 -47.40 55.80
C THR A 997 -18.10 -46.63 54.70
N ILE A 998 -18.00 -47.25 53.52
CA ILE A 998 -17.47 -46.66 52.30
C ILE A 998 -18.58 -46.71 51.25
N GLN A 999 -19.18 -45.56 50.98
CA GLN A 999 -20.12 -45.42 49.87
C GLN A 999 -19.33 -45.20 48.58
N SER A 1000 -19.61 -45.98 47.53
CA SER A 1000 -18.88 -45.93 46.26
C SER A 1000 -19.85 -45.83 45.09
N ASN A 1001 -19.57 -44.98 44.11
CA ASN A 1001 -20.40 -44.91 42.89
C ASN A 1001 -20.07 -46.00 41.85
N THR A 1002 -18.97 -46.74 42.04
CA THR A 1002 -18.52 -47.83 41.15
C THR A 1002 -18.01 -49.05 41.94
N ARG A 1003 -17.80 -50.17 41.24
CA ARG A 1003 -17.15 -51.38 41.77
C ARG A 1003 -15.62 -51.21 41.73
N GLN A 1004 -14.97 -51.05 42.86
CA GLN A 1004 -13.52 -50.76 42.93
C GLN A 1004 -12.86 -51.30 44.21
N MET A 1005 -11.54 -51.49 44.20
CA MET A 1005 -10.80 -52.07 45.33
C MET A 1005 -10.42 -50.99 46.35
N ALA A 1006 -10.75 -51.23 47.63
CA ALA A 1006 -10.31 -50.44 48.77
C ALA A 1006 -9.18 -51.17 49.52
N LYS A 1007 -8.13 -50.44 49.90
CA LYS A 1007 -6.95 -50.93 50.61
C LYS A 1007 -6.56 -49.98 51.73
N VAL A 1008 -6.30 -50.48 52.93
CA VAL A 1008 -5.83 -49.65 54.06
C VAL A 1008 -4.39 -49.99 54.40
N PHE A 1009 -3.60 -48.94 54.59
CA PHE A 1009 -2.18 -48.97 54.94
C PHE A 1009 -1.96 -48.27 56.29
N ASP A 1010 -1.02 -48.78 57.10
CA ASP A 1010 -0.54 -48.09 58.30
C ASP A 1010 0.44 -46.95 57.97
N VAL A 1011 0.87 -46.20 59.00
CA VAL A 1011 1.81 -45.07 58.86
C VAL A 1011 3.18 -45.46 58.33
N SER A 1012 3.57 -46.75 58.37
CA SER A 1012 4.81 -47.25 57.76
C SER A 1012 4.65 -47.58 56.26
N GLY A 1013 3.44 -47.45 55.72
CA GLY A 1013 3.10 -47.81 54.34
C GLY A 1013 2.81 -49.31 54.14
N LYS A 1014 2.70 -50.10 55.21
CA LYS A 1014 2.36 -51.53 55.13
C LYS A 1014 0.86 -51.71 54.95
N GLN A 1015 0.45 -52.52 53.97
CA GLN A 1015 -0.97 -52.86 53.76
C GLN A 1015 -1.47 -53.77 54.88
N ILE A 1016 -2.57 -53.39 55.54
CA ILE A 1016 -3.15 -54.13 56.67
C ILE A 1016 -4.58 -54.63 56.41
N TRP A 1017 -5.24 -54.15 55.35
CA TRP A 1017 -6.60 -54.58 54.99
C TRP A 1017 -6.90 -54.29 53.52
N GLN A 1018 -7.79 -55.09 52.92
CA GLN A 1018 -8.37 -54.80 51.61
C GLN A 1018 -9.77 -55.42 51.45
N LYS A 1019 -10.65 -54.74 50.71
CA LYS A 1019 -11.96 -55.26 50.28
C LYS A 1019 -12.36 -54.72 48.91
N GLN A 1020 -13.04 -55.55 48.13
CA GLN A 1020 -13.73 -55.11 46.92
C GLN A 1020 -15.01 -54.37 47.32
N LEU A 1021 -15.12 -53.10 46.95
CA LEU A 1021 -16.36 -52.33 47.05
C LEU A 1021 -17.29 -52.68 45.88
N GLN A 1022 -18.59 -52.68 46.15
CA GLN A 1022 -19.67 -52.64 45.17
C GLN A 1022 -20.20 -51.20 45.03
N PRO A 1023 -20.92 -50.86 43.95
CA PRO A 1023 -21.68 -49.62 43.88
C PRO A 1023 -22.72 -49.56 45.01
N GLY A 1024 -22.88 -48.41 45.64
CA GLY A 1024 -23.72 -48.22 46.82
C GLY A 1024 -22.92 -48.18 48.13
N GLU A 1025 -23.59 -48.51 49.24
CA GLU A 1025 -22.99 -48.50 50.58
C GLU A 1025 -22.27 -49.82 50.87
N ASN A 1026 -21.02 -49.75 51.35
CA ASN A 1026 -20.24 -50.91 51.78
C ASN A 1026 -19.82 -50.74 53.24
N THR A 1027 -20.44 -51.48 54.15
CA THR A 1027 -20.19 -51.36 55.60
C THR A 1027 -19.41 -52.56 56.12
N PHE A 1028 -18.33 -52.29 56.84
CA PHE A 1028 -17.35 -53.27 57.34
C PHE A 1028 -17.12 -53.07 58.84
N SER A 1029 -16.78 -54.14 59.57
CA SER A 1029 -16.58 -54.13 61.02
C SER A 1029 -15.48 -55.09 61.47
N ASN A 1030 -15.22 -55.15 62.79
CA ASN A 1030 -14.27 -56.04 63.46
C ASN A 1030 -12.80 -55.81 63.05
N PHE A 1031 -12.41 -54.54 62.97
CA PHE A 1031 -11.03 -54.14 62.69
C PHE A 1031 -10.12 -54.35 63.90
N ASN A 1032 -9.23 -55.35 63.83
CA ASN A 1032 -8.17 -55.56 64.81
C ASN A 1032 -6.96 -54.64 64.57
N TRP A 1033 -7.23 -53.35 64.27
CA TRP A 1033 -6.21 -52.32 64.07
C TRP A 1033 -6.01 -51.55 65.38
N PRO A 1034 -4.76 -51.25 65.78
CA PRO A 1034 -4.49 -50.32 66.89
C PRO A 1034 -5.10 -48.93 66.66
N THR A 1035 -5.35 -48.19 67.74
CA THR A 1035 -5.68 -46.76 67.69
C THR A 1035 -4.57 -46.00 66.95
N GLY A 1036 -4.92 -45.18 65.94
CA GLY A 1036 -3.92 -44.53 65.09
C GLY A 1036 -4.45 -43.99 63.76
N VAL A 1037 -3.55 -43.41 62.97
CA VAL A 1037 -3.84 -42.87 61.62
C VAL A 1037 -3.49 -43.92 60.56
N TYR A 1038 -4.33 -44.01 59.54
CA TYR A 1038 -4.22 -44.94 58.43
C TYR A 1038 -4.49 -44.24 57.10
N VAL A 1039 -4.01 -44.82 56.00
CA VAL A 1039 -4.30 -44.35 54.63
C VAL A 1039 -5.18 -45.39 53.94
N LEU A 1040 -6.43 -45.02 53.67
CA LEU A 1040 -7.33 -45.78 52.81
C LEU A 1040 -7.10 -45.34 51.35
N LYS A 1041 -6.54 -46.20 50.50
CA LYS A 1041 -6.55 -46.00 49.05
C LYS A 1041 -7.76 -46.67 48.41
N VAL A 1042 -8.44 -45.95 47.52
CA VAL A 1042 -9.45 -46.49 46.62
C VAL A 1042 -9.11 -46.01 45.21
N ALA A 1043 -8.87 -46.96 44.29
CA ALA A 1043 -8.11 -46.71 43.07
C ALA A 1043 -6.79 -45.96 43.40
N GLU A 1044 -6.48 -44.86 42.72
CA GLU A 1044 -5.28 -44.06 42.98
C GLU A 1044 -5.44 -43.02 44.10
N LYS A 1045 -6.68 -42.73 44.53
CA LYS A 1045 -6.96 -41.68 45.54
C LYS A 1045 -6.73 -42.21 46.96
N GLY A 1046 -5.95 -41.47 47.75
CA GLY A 1046 -5.70 -41.74 49.17
C GLY A 1046 -6.56 -40.87 50.08
N TYR A 1047 -7.10 -41.48 51.13
CA TYR A 1047 -7.97 -40.85 52.13
C TYR A 1047 -7.38 -41.10 53.52
N LYS A 1048 -7.30 -40.04 54.35
CA LYS A 1048 -6.88 -40.17 55.75
C LYS A 1048 -8.00 -40.82 56.56
N LEU A 1049 -7.70 -41.93 57.22
CA LEU A 1049 -8.58 -42.65 58.12
C LEU A 1049 -7.97 -42.63 59.53
N VAL A 1050 -8.80 -42.63 60.57
CA VAL A 1050 -8.34 -42.71 61.97
C VAL A 1050 -9.09 -43.84 62.65
N LYS A 1051 -8.39 -44.74 63.34
CA LYS A 1051 -8.97 -45.65 64.33
C LYS A 1051 -8.93 -44.97 65.69
N GLN A 1052 -10.05 -44.91 66.39
CA GLN A 1052 -10.10 -44.66 67.83
C GLN A 1052 -10.07 -45.98 68.59
#